data_AF-A0A812JCK6-F1
#
_entry.id   AF-A0A812JCK6-F1
#
_cell.length_a   1.000
_cell.length_b   1.000
_cell.length_c   1.000
_cell.angle_alpha   90.00
_cell.angle_beta   90.00
_cell.angle_gamma   90.00
#
_symmetry.space_group_name_H-M   'P 1'
#
loop_
_entity.id
_entity.type
_entity.pdbx_description
1 polymer ?
#
loop_
_entity_poly.entity_id
_entity_poly.type
_entity_poly.pdbx_seq_one_letter_code
_entity_poly.pdbx_strand_id
1 'polypeptide(L)'
;MATASAEAGKGQACWNVFPAEWTERLRLKYPQPLVALELLESPEGFEDVLGVISGNDILQTALLRGRLQALRNQLVVKRKIAQSQVNAGFKKPRLPVYQSDSSRAQETFAVAANALVPFIRKHGKSGLGKSLLAVEEDPDILESRERERWVEVLSVYIIDAQLPVVALIEGSEDRRQAWRRVFGARRAKTLRNRARSFKHFRMWLETVRGLTWPSRVSDVTDYLEERSKDGCGFSVPGDLLAALSVLESVGRVHMRDRFSSDETVKAVAQSITEELQSRAAPRRPAKLYTTAMLLALEIHVLDEDASLFSRIIAWVISLQHWTAMRADDVQWLDPGRMTLTDSGLSGVLRRTKTTGPGRRAREVPVYVRREVSLSGNDWLQVGFALFRQPEVFWERMYFLPFPSADWTYGVKKHMSPEMLNVCIKRVLAELSVPQRGEHAWVKGSMSLLPQELLPSWAATLRLERMRAITSREVVHRVQMQVVEGAAVGHSGVDERPLLNELQEFANARGVSFARGAARHRVWRTNDSGHRGLLLGFPLDYEHITEGLDVEAALEVTVEDEDGLDRDVSSFPYWVSISRRSQFRRLHAKDKCGIMPWSVFRAEGFRSVDSANADAWCKTCWKKVSVEEAAASQEDSSSGSSSSTEVEEPEHASQEE
;
A
#
# COMPACT_ATOMS: atom_id res chain seq x y z
N MET A 1 -18.92 49.44 -5.06
CA MET A 1 -19.06 49.20 -6.51
C MET A 1 -17.73 48.72 -7.13
N ALA A 2 -17.12 47.66 -6.59
CA ALA A 2 -15.82 47.17 -7.05
C ALA A 2 -15.77 45.64 -7.22
N THR A 3 -16.92 45.03 -7.51
CA THR A 3 -17.06 43.57 -7.73
C THR A 3 -17.68 43.21 -9.08
N ALA A 4 -17.86 44.18 -9.99
CA ALA A 4 -18.38 43.94 -11.33
C ALA A 4 -17.31 43.86 -12.44
N SER A 5 -16.03 44.13 -12.13
CA SER A 5 -14.96 44.19 -13.16
C SER A 5 -14.20 42.88 -13.37
N ALA A 6 -14.40 41.87 -12.51
CA ALA A 6 -13.66 40.60 -12.59
C ALA A 6 -14.33 39.52 -13.48
N GLU A 7 -15.62 39.67 -13.82
CA GLU A 7 -16.33 38.72 -14.69
C GLU A 7 -16.24 39.07 -16.18
N ALA A 8 -15.90 40.31 -16.54
CA ALA A 8 -15.70 40.72 -17.93
C ALA A 8 -14.42 40.12 -18.57
N GLY A 9 -13.44 39.73 -17.77
CA GLY A 9 -12.13 39.24 -18.23
C GLY A 9 -12.07 37.76 -18.68
N LYS A 10 -13.13 36.96 -18.49
CA LYS A 10 -13.16 35.54 -18.90
C LYS A 10 -13.78 35.29 -20.28
N GLY A 11 -14.53 36.25 -20.84
CA GLY A 11 -15.13 36.15 -22.18
C GLY A 11 -14.17 36.51 -23.33
N GLN A 12 -13.03 37.13 -23.03
CA GLN A 12 -12.13 37.71 -24.05
C GLN A 12 -11.04 36.73 -24.52
N ALA A 13 -10.88 35.57 -23.88
CA ALA A 13 -9.76 34.66 -24.12
C ALA A 13 -9.94 33.66 -25.30
N CYS A 14 -11.00 33.72 -26.11
CA CYS A 14 -11.31 32.59 -27.01
C CYS A 14 -11.72 32.94 -28.47
N TRP A 15 -11.81 34.21 -28.84
CA TRP A 15 -12.12 34.62 -30.23
C TRP A 15 -10.89 34.90 -31.10
N ASN A 16 -9.70 35.00 -30.52
CA ASN A 16 -8.44 35.33 -31.21
C ASN A 16 -7.99 34.28 -32.25
N VAL A 17 -8.73 33.17 -32.36
CA VAL A 17 -8.54 32.13 -33.36
C VAL A 17 -9.00 32.60 -34.74
N PHE A 18 -10.00 33.47 -34.79
CA PHE A 18 -10.48 34.06 -36.03
C PHE A 18 -9.84 35.44 -36.27
N PRO A 19 -9.62 35.85 -37.52
CA PRO A 19 -9.29 37.23 -37.85
C PRO A 19 -10.28 38.21 -37.20
N ALA A 20 -9.79 39.38 -36.79
CA ALA A 20 -10.62 40.39 -36.11
C ALA A 20 -11.85 40.78 -36.95
N GLU A 21 -11.67 40.90 -38.27
CA GLU A 21 -12.71 41.17 -39.27
C GLU A 21 -13.84 40.12 -39.30
N TRP A 22 -13.57 38.86 -38.94
CA TRP A 22 -14.59 37.80 -38.91
C TRP A 22 -15.23 37.69 -37.53
N THR A 23 -14.46 37.98 -36.49
CA THR A 23 -14.85 37.84 -35.09
C THR A 23 -16.09 38.67 -34.76
N GLU A 24 -16.19 39.88 -35.31
CA GLU A 24 -17.34 40.77 -35.08
C GLU A 24 -18.65 40.14 -35.59
N ARG A 25 -18.64 39.60 -36.82
CA ARG A 25 -19.81 38.94 -37.43
C ARG A 25 -20.15 37.61 -36.78
N LEU A 26 -19.14 36.83 -36.41
CA LEU A 26 -19.35 35.53 -35.76
C LEU A 26 -19.92 35.68 -34.35
N ARG A 27 -19.52 36.71 -33.60
CA ARG A 27 -20.09 37.01 -32.27
C ARG A 27 -21.57 37.36 -32.32
N LEU A 28 -22.05 37.94 -33.42
CA LEU A 28 -23.46 38.28 -33.59
C LEU A 28 -24.34 37.04 -33.76
N LYS A 29 -23.81 35.94 -34.34
CA LYS A 29 -24.57 34.70 -34.58
C LYS A 29 -24.28 33.59 -33.57
N TYR A 30 -23.06 33.48 -33.06
CA TYR A 30 -22.65 32.40 -32.18
C TYR A 30 -22.31 32.93 -30.77
N PRO A 31 -22.95 32.39 -29.71
CA PRO A 31 -22.77 32.88 -28.33
C PRO A 31 -21.38 32.58 -27.78
N GLN A 32 -20.69 31.57 -28.33
CA GLN A 32 -19.33 31.18 -27.94
C GLN A 32 -18.50 30.80 -29.17
N PRO A 33 -17.17 31.06 -29.16
CA PRO A 33 -16.29 30.76 -30.29
C PRO A 33 -16.15 29.26 -30.54
N LEU A 34 -16.33 28.43 -29.50
CA LEU A 34 -16.27 26.97 -29.62
C LEU A 34 -17.31 26.44 -30.62
N VAL A 35 -18.51 27.02 -30.63
CA VAL A 35 -19.60 26.61 -31.52
C VAL A 35 -19.23 26.87 -32.99
N ALA A 36 -18.66 28.03 -33.29
CA ALA A 36 -18.19 28.34 -34.65
C ALA A 36 -17.02 27.44 -35.08
N LEU A 37 -16.15 27.04 -34.14
CA LEU A 37 -15.03 26.14 -34.41
C LEU A 37 -15.48 24.69 -34.66
N GLU A 38 -16.48 24.20 -33.93
CA GLU A 38 -17.07 22.86 -34.11
C GLU A 38 -17.81 22.76 -35.45
N LEU A 39 -18.52 23.82 -35.85
CA LEU A 39 -19.21 23.86 -37.15
C LEU A 39 -18.25 23.77 -38.34
N LEU A 40 -17.01 24.27 -38.22
CA LEU A 40 -16.01 24.10 -39.27
C LEU A 40 -15.60 22.64 -39.51
N GLU A 41 -15.97 21.72 -38.62
CA GLU A 41 -15.65 20.30 -38.78
C GLU A 41 -16.58 19.61 -39.79
N SER A 42 -17.84 20.06 -39.93
CA SER A 42 -18.80 19.53 -40.89
C SER A 42 -18.86 20.35 -42.19
N PRO A 43 -19.21 19.74 -43.34
CA PRO A 43 -19.39 20.48 -44.60
C PRO A 43 -20.49 21.55 -44.51
N GLU A 44 -21.62 21.22 -43.88
CA GLU A 44 -22.75 22.13 -43.70
C GLU A 44 -22.41 23.30 -42.78
N GLY A 45 -21.75 23.02 -41.65
CA GLY A 45 -21.32 24.04 -40.70
C GLY A 45 -20.22 24.95 -41.26
N PHE A 46 -19.38 24.44 -42.17
CA PHE A 46 -18.41 25.26 -42.90
C PHE A 46 -19.09 26.31 -43.78
N GLU A 47 -20.13 25.94 -44.51
CA GLU A 47 -20.92 26.88 -45.32
C GLU A 47 -21.67 27.89 -44.45
N ASP A 48 -22.19 27.46 -43.30
CA ASP A 48 -22.85 28.36 -42.35
C ASP A 48 -21.89 29.42 -41.82
N VAL A 49 -20.68 29.03 -41.41
CA VAL A 49 -19.66 29.96 -40.93
C VAL A 49 -19.19 30.87 -42.08
N LEU A 50 -19.04 30.33 -43.29
CA LEU A 50 -18.65 31.09 -44.48
C LEU A 50 -19.70 32.13 -44.88
N GLY A 51 -20.99 31.79 -44.83
CA GLY A 51 -22.09 32.72 -45.09
C GLY A 51 -22.10 33.88 -44.10
N VAL A 52 -21.83 33.58 -42.83
CA VAL A 52 -21.79 34.61 -41.76
C VAL A 52 -20.63 35.57 -41.93
N ILE A 53 -19.42 35.08 -42.22
CA ILE A 53 -18.25 35.96 -42.41
C ILE A 53 -18.35 36.75 -43.72
N SER A 54 -18.90 36.16 -44.79
CA SER A 54 -19.10 36.85 -46.07
C SER A 54 -20.29 37.80 -46.06
N GLY A 55 -21.20 37.70 -45.08
CA GLY A 55 -22.44 38.46 -45.07
C GLY A 55 -23.40 38.02 -46.18
N ASN A 56 -23.28 36.77 -46.65
CA ASN A 56 -23.99 36.19 -47.79
C ASN A 56 -23.76 36.90 -49.14
N ASP A 57 -22.67 37.69 -49.26
CA ASP A 57 -22.26 38.26 -50.54
C ASP A 57 -21.48 37.23 -51.38
N ILE A 58 -21.95 36.96 -52.59
CA ILE A 58 -21.46 35.89 -53.46
C ILE A 58 -19.97 36.07 -53.81
N LEU A 59 -19.52 37.31 -54.05
CA LEU A 59 -18.12 37.60 -54.38
C LEU A 59 -17.22 37.44 -53.16
N GLN A 60 -17.69 37.88 -51.99
CA GLN A 60 -16.98 37.68 -50.73
C GLN A 60 -16.94 36.21 -50.31
N THR A 61 -18.00 35.44 -50.55
CA THR A 61 -18.04 34.00 -50.29
C THR A 61 -16.95 33.28 -51.07
N ALA A 62 -16.76 33.61 -52.36
CA ALA A 62 -15.72 33.00 -53.19
C ALA A 62 -14.29 33.36 -52.70
N LEU A 63 -14.04 34.62 -52.34
CA LEU A 63 -12.74 35.10 -51.86
C LEU A 63 -12.38 34.55 -50.47
N LEU A 64 -13.34 34.51 -49.54
CA LEU A 64 -13.11 34.11 -48.16
C LEU A 64 -13.08 32.59 -47.97
N ARG A 65 -13.67 31.81 -48.88
CA ARG A 65 -13.67 30.34 -48.83
C ARG A 65 -12.26 29.78 -48.72
N GLY A 66 -11.33 30.26 -49.55
CA GLY A 66 -9.93 29.82 -49.52
C GLY A 66 -9.24 30.18 -48.20
N ARG A 67 -9.51 31.36 -47.65
CA ARG A 67 -8.96 31.83 -46.37
C ARG A 67 -9.52 31.03 -45.19
N LEU A 68 -10.82 30.72 -45.19
CA LEU A 68 -11.46 29.93 -44.15
C LEU A 68 -10.99 28.47 -44.19
N GLN A 69 -10.82 27.90 -45.38
CA GLN A 69 -10.25 26.57 -45.55
C GLN A 69 -8.79 26.51 -45.07
N ALA A 70 -7.99 27.55 -45.34
CA ALA A 70 -6.62 27.64 -44.83
C ALA A 70 -6.59 27.69 -43.29
N LEU A 71 -7.49 28.47 -42.67
CA LEU A 71 -7.63 28.52 -41.21
C LEU A 71 -8.04 27.16 -40.64
N ARG A 72 -9.04 26.50 -41.23
CA ARG A 72 -9.47 25.13 -40.85
C ARG A 72 -8.29 24.15 -40.91
N ASN A 73 -7.51 24.18 -41.99
CA ASN A 73 -6.34 23.32 -42.15
C ASN A 73 -5.27 23.62 -41.08
N GLN A 74 -5.01 24.89 -40.77
CA GLN A 74 -4.10 25.28 -39.69
C GLN A 74 -4.57 24.80 -38.32
N LEU A 75 -5.88 24.83 -38.05
CA LEU A 75 -6.46 24.32 -36.81
C LEU A 75 -6.34 22.80 -36.71
N VAL A 76 -6.58 22.07 -37.81
CA VAL A 76 -6.36 20.63 -37.88
C VAL A 76 -4.88 20.30 -37.67
N VAL A 77 -3.95 21.07 -38.24
CA VAL A 77 -2.50 20.91 -38.02
C VAL A 77 -2.11 21.23 -36.59
N LYS A 78 -2.60 22.33 -35.99
CA LYS A 78 -2.36 22.65 -34.56
C LYS A 78 -2.92 21.58 -33.63
N ARG A 79 -4.10 21.04 -33.93
CA ARG A 79 -4.72 19.94 -33.18
C ARG A 79 -3.93 18.64 -33.37
N LYS A 80 -3.46 18.32 -34.58
CA LYS A 80 -2.55 17.20 -34.84
C LYS A 80 -1.19 17.38 -34.17
N ILE A 81 -0.64 18.59 -34.09
CA ILE A 81 0.59 18.89 -33.37
C ILE A 81 0.36 18.72 -31.87
N ALA A 82 -0.72 19.25 -31.30
CA ALA A 82 -1.09 19.07 -29.90
C ALA A 82 -1.34 17.59 -29.58
N GLN A 83 -2.06 16.86 -30.43
CA GLN A 83 -2.26 15.41 -30.32
C GLN A 83 -0.92 14.67 -30.48
N SER A 84 -0.03 15.12 -31.36
CA SER A 84 1.31 14.55 -31.53
C SER A 84 2.23 14.90 -30.38
N GLN A 85 2.05 16.00 -29.66
CA GLN A 85 2.79 16.38 -28.46
C GLN A 85 2.28 15.59 -27.25
N VAL A 86 0.96 15.35 -27.17
CA VAL A 86 0.34 14.42 -26.23
C VAL A 86 0.80 12.98 -26.51
N ASN A 87 0.94 12.59 -27.79
CA ASN A 87 1.46 11.29 -28.22
C ASN A 87 3.00 11.23 -28.22
N ALA A 88 3.72 12.35 -28.27
CA ALA A 88 5.18 12.43 -28.15
C ALA A 88 5.63 12.28 -26.70
N GLY A 89 4.72 12.42 -25.74
CA GLY A 89 4.86 11.84 -24.40
C GLY A 89 5.07 10.31 -24.38
N PHE A 90 5.01 9.64 -25.54
CA PHE A 90 5.27 8.21 -25.74
C PHE A 90 6.50 7.86 -26.60
N LYS A 91 7.37 8.81 -26.98
CA LYS A 91 8.70 8.48 -27.54
C LYS A 91 9.78 8.66 -26.48
N LYS A 92 10.46 7.55 -26.15
CA LYS A 92 11.63 7.51 -25.26
C LYS A 92 12.62 8.64 -25.66
N PRO A 93 13.13 9.45 -24.73
CA PRO A 93 14.20 10.38 -25.05
C PRO A 93 15.42 9.59 -25.54
N ARG A 94 15.99 10.00 -26.68
CA ARG A 94 17.32 9.52 -27.09
C ARG A 94 18.34 10.15 -26.13
N LEU A 95 19.17 9.31 -25.53
CA LEU A 95 20.23 9.72 -24.62
C LEU A 95 21.30 10.55 -25.37
N PRO A 96 21.78 11.67 -24.81
CA PRO A 96 22.93 12.37 -25.36
C PRO A 96 24.22 11.61 -25.05
N VAL A 97 25.11 11.58 -26.06
CA VAL A 97 26.43 10.96 -26.02
C VAL A 97 27.30 11.54 -24.88
N TYR A 98 28.18 10.68 -24.37
CA TYR A 98 28.95 10.83 -23.15
C TYR A 98 30.17 11.75 -23.34
N GLN A 99 30.24 12.82 -22.54
CA GLN A 99 31.49 13.45 -22.09
C GLN A 99 31.28 13.91 -20.64
N SER A 100 32.31 13.68 -19.83
CA SER A 100 32.35 13.83 -18.38
C SER A 100 32.66 15.27 -17.97
N ASP A 101 31.70 15.93 -17.32
CA ASP A 101 31.94 17.13 -16.51
C ASP A 101 30.89 17.20 -15.39
N SER A 102 31.32 17.61 -14.19
CA SER A 102 30.54 17.64 -12.96
C SER A 102 29.26 18.50 -13.02
N SER A 103 29.16 19.40 -14.00
CA SER A 103 27.96 20.18 -14.33
C SER A 103 26.79 19.30 -14.82
N ARG A 104 27.06 18.11 -15.40
CA ARG A 104 26.02 17.17 -15.84
C ARG A 104 25.29 16.47 -14.70
N ALA A 105 25.83 16.40 -13.48
CA ALA A 105 25.09 15.84 -12.34
C ALA A 105 23.89 16.74 -11.97
N GLN A 106 24.07 18.06 -12.04
CA GLN A 106 23.00 19.03 -11.84
C GLN A 106 22.02 19.10 -13.03
N GLU A 107 22.49 18.93 -14.28
CA GLU A 107 21.58 18.83 -15.43
C GLU A 107 20.82 17.50 -15.51
N THR A 108 21.47 16.36 -15.21
CA THR A 108 20.77 15.07 -15.08
C THR A 108 19.82 15.08 -13.90
N PHE A 109 20.14 15.80 -12.83
CA PHE A 109 19.22 16.05 -11.73
C PHE A 109 18.05 16.95 -12.15
N ALA A 110 18.27 18.03 -12.89
CA ALA A 110 17.20 18.88 -13.43
C ALA A 110 16.33 18.11 -14.44
N VAL A 111 16.91 17.21 -15.23
CA VAL A 111 16.20 16.31 -16.16
C VAL A 111 15.46 15.20 -15.41
N ALA A 112 16.02 14.66 -14.32
CA ALA A 112 15.36 13.68 -13.46
C ALA A 112 14.22 14.33 -12.67
N ALA A 113 14.43 15.49 -12.05
CA ALA A 113 13.41 16.31 -11.40
C ALA A 113 12.32 16.74 -12.40
N ASN A 114 12.68 17.14 -13.62
CA ASN A 114 11.71 17.42 -14.69
C ASN A 114 11.03 16.16 -15.24
N ALA A 115 11.64 14.97 -15.14
CA ALA A 115 10.99 13.69 -15.41
C ALA A 115 10.01 13.29 -14.28
N LEU A 116 10.20 13.83 -13.07
CA LEU A 116 9.27 13.72 -11.94
C LEU A 116 8.08 14.69 -12.04
N VAL A 117 8.24 15.86 -12.65
CA VAL A 117 7.18 16.90 -12.78
C VAL A 117 5.88 16.38 -13.45
N PRO A 118 5.93 15.59 -14.55
CA PRO A 118 4.73 14.94 -15.12
C PRO A 118 4.05 13.96 -14.15
N PHE A 119 4.81 13.29 -13.28
CA PHE A 119 4.28 12.39 -12.25
C PHE A 119 3.68 13.15 -11.07
N ILE A 120 4.32 14.24 -10.61
CA ILE A 120 3.79 15.16 -9.59
C ILE A 120 2.40 15.70 -10.02
N ARG A 121 2.27 16.12 -11.30
CA ARG A 121 0.99 16.57 -11.87
C ARG A 121 -0.08 15.45 -11.96
N LYS A 122 0.33 14.19 -12.10
CA LYS A 122 -0.60 13.04 -12.12
C LYS A 122 -1.02 12.55 -10.73
N HIS A 123 -0.19 12.71 -9.70
CA HIS A 123 -0.41 12.13 -8.37
C HIS A 123 -1.07 13.08 -7.36
N GLY A 124 -1.00 14.39 -7.57
CA GLY A 124 -1.86 15.37 -6.88
C GLY A 124 -3.34 15.33 -7.31
N LYS A 125 -3.86 14.23 -7.86
CA LYS A 125 -5.24 14.18 -8.39
C LYS A 125 -6.31 14.08 -7.31
N SER A 126 -5.99 13.61 -6.11
CA SER A 126 -6.95 13.57 -4.99
C SER A 126 -6.80 14.76 -4.07
N GLY A 127 -7.90 15.25 -3.50
CA GLY A 127 -7.90 16.36 -2.54
C GLY A 127 -6.89 16.14 -1.42
N LEU A 128 -6.98 14.99 -0.75
CA LEU A 128 -6.02 14.57 0.29
C LEU A 128 -4.56 14.57 -0.18
N GLY A 129 -4.29 14.03 -1.37
CA GLY A 129 -2.93 14.01 -1.93
C GLY A 129 -2.37 15.40 -2.22
N LYS A 130 -3.21 16.36 -2.61
CA LYS A 130 -2.80 17.77 -2.74
C LYS A 130 -2.51 18.38 -1.37
N SER A 131 -3.38 18.15 -0.39
CA SER A 131 -3.23 18.71 0.95
C SER A 131 -1.96 18.20 1.66
N LEU A 132 -1.67 16.90 1.56
CA LEU A 132 -0.45 16.30 2.13
C LEU A 132 0.85 16.89 1.54
N LEU A 133 0.80 17.39 0.30
CA LEU A 133 1.96 18.01 -0.35
C LEU A 133 2.04 19.53 -0.13
N ALA A 134 0.91 20.17 0.19
CA ALA A 134 0.77 21.62 0.23
C ALA A 134 0.77 22.19 1.66
N VAL A 135 0.37 21.40 2.66
CA VAL A 135 0.16 21.88 4.03
C VAL A 135 1.04 21.11 5.00
N GLU A 136 1.71 21.82 5.91
CA GLU A 136 2.44 21.26 7.05
C GLU A 136 1.47 20.88 8.18
N GLU A 137 0.36 20.23 7.85
CA GLU A 137 -0.63 19.75 8.81
C GLU A 137 -0.47 18.23 9.03
N ASP A 138 -0.89 17.77 10.21
CA ASP A 138 -0.91 16.35 10.56
C ASP A 138 -1.71 15.53 9.50
N PRO A 139 -1.11 14.49 8.89
CA PRO A 139 -1.78 13.59 7.97
C PRO A 139 -3.10 13.01 8.49
N ASP A 140 -3.23 12.76 9.80
CA ASP A 140 -4.45 12.22 10.39
C ASP A 140 -5.59 13.25 10.42
N ILE A 141 -5.27 14.52 10.63
CA ILE A 141 -6.23 15.64 10.52
C ILE A 141 -6.70 15.76 9.07
N LEU A 142 -5.75 15.74 8.12
CA LEU A 142 -6.05 15.83 6.69
C LEU A 142 -6.92 14.66 6.22
N GLU A 143 -6.64 13.43 6.65
CA GLU A 143 -7.47 12.28 6.31
C GLU A 143 -8.85 12.37 6.97
N SER A 144 -8.94 12.87 8.21
CA SER A 144 -10.22 13.05 8.89
C SER A 144 -11.11 14.06 8.16
N ARG A 145 -10.56 15.21 7.73
CA ARG A 145 -11.28 16.19 6.91
C ARG A 145 -11.72 15.60 5.56
N GLU A 146 -10.83 14.87 4.88
CA GLU A 146 -11.18 14.20 3.62
C GLU A 146 -12.26 13.12 3.85
N ARG A 147 -12.20 12.37 4.95
CA ARG A 147 -13.23 11.39 5.31
C ARG A 147 -14.58 12.07 5.48
N GLU A 148 -14.64 13.19 6.20
CA GLU A 148 -15.88 13.95 6.42
C GLU A 148 -16.50 14.41 5.11
N ARG A 149 -15.69 14.96 4.20
CA ARG A 149 -16.14 15.33 2.86
C ARG A 149 -16.81 14.17 2.12
N TRP A 150 -16.23 12.97 2.16
CA TRP A 150 -16.81 11.81 1.49
C TRP A 150 -18.01 11.22 2.22
N VAL A 151 -18.10 11.36 3.55
CA VAL A 151 -19.32 11.07 4.31
C VAL A 151 -20.46 11.96 3.85
N GLU A 152 -20.22 13.27 3.71
CA GLU A 152 -21.23 14.24 3.25
C GLU A 152 -21.73 13.89 1.84
N VAL A 153 -20.83 13.58 0.91
CA VAL A 153 -21.21 13.15 -0.45
C VAL A 153 -22.06 11.88 -0.43
N LEU A 154 -21.66 10.87 0.33
CA LEU A 154 -22.41 9.61 0.39
C LEU A 154 -23.74 9.77 1.14
N SER A 155 -23.83 10.65 2.15
CA SER A 155 -25.11 10.91 2.83
C SER A 155 -26.13 11.54 1.89
N VAL A 156 -25.71 12.42 0.97
CA VAL A 156 -26.60 12.96 -0.07
C VAL A 156 -27.17 11.82 -0.92
N TYR A 157 -26.34 10.84 -1.30
CA TYR A 157 -26.83 9.69 -2.07
C TYR A 157 -27.86 8.87 -1.32
N ILE A 158 -27.70 8.70 -0.01
CA ILE A 158 -28.61 7.95 0.86
C ILE A 158 -29.92 8.72 1.09
N ILE A 159 -29.84 10.05 1.24
CA ILE A 159 -30.99 10.94 1.42
C ILE A 159 -31.84 10.97 0.15
N ASP A 160 -31.24 11.19 -1.01
CA ASP A 160 -31.95 11.25 -2.29
C ASP A 160 -32.59 9.91 -2.68
N ALA A 161 -32.01 8.81 -2.20
CA ALA A 161 -32.53 7.45 -2.34
C ALA A 161 -33.59 7.10 -1.28
N GLN A 162 -33.83 7.97 -0.29
CA GLN A 162 -34.74 7.75 0.84
C GLN A 162 -34.51 6.41 1.56
N LEU A 163 -33.25 6.03 1.76
CA LEU A 163 -32.95 4.75 2.41
C LEU A 163 -33.37 4.74 3.89
N PRO A 164 -33.67 3.56 4.48
CA PRO A 164 -34.24 3.44 5.83
C PRO A 164 -33.51 4.19 6.95
N VAL A 165 -32.19 4.35 6.83
CA VAL A 165 -31.40 5.08 7.84
C VAL A 165 -31.76 6.56 7.96
N VAL A 166 -32.33 7.18 6.92
CA VAL A 166 -32.62 8.62 6.89
C VAL A 166 -33.56 9.01 8.03
N ALA A 167 -34.66 8.28 8.22
CA ALA A 167 -35.61 8.51 9.31
C ALA A 167 -34.95 8.43 10.70
N LEU A 168 -33.98 7.53 10.86
CA LEU A 168 -33.24 7.39 12.12
C LEU A 168 -32.27 8.55 12.35
N ILE A 169 -31.65 9.08 11.29
CA ILE A 169 -30.76 10.24 11.42
C ILE A 169 -31.57 11.52 11.65
N GLU A 170 -32.73 11.67 11.02
CA GLU A 170 -33.61 12.83 11.21
C GLU A 170 -34.11 12.98 12.65
N GLY A 171 -34.33 11.85 13.35
CA GLY A 171 -34.65 11.83 14.77
C GLY A 171 -33.48 12.11 15.72
N SER A 172 -32.26 12.34 15.22
CA SER A 172 -31.08 12.60 16.04
C SER A 172 -30.83 14.10 16.24
N GLU A 173 -30.52 14.51 17.48
CA GLU A 173 -30.18 15.90 17.82
C GLU A 173 -28.96 16.42 17.05
N ASP A 174 -27.90 15.61 16.93
CA ASP A 174 -26.72 15.91 16.12
C ASP A 174 -26.66 15.03 14.87
N ARG A 175 -27.40 15.45 13.85
CA ARG A 175 -27.45 14.79 12.53
C ARG A 175 -26.08 14.62 11.90
N ARG A 176 -25.18 15.61 12.06
CA ARG A 176 -23.85 15.58 11.43
C ARG A 176 -22.98 14.52 12.08
N GLN A 177 -22.98 14.45 13.41
CA GLN A 177 -22.26 13.41 14.13
C GLN A 177 -22.89 12.03 13.91
N ALA A 178 -24.22 11.93 13.83
CA ALA A 178 -24.92 10.68 13.52
C ALA A 178 -24.45 10.11 12.17
N TRP A 179 -24.42 10.93 11.10
CA TRP A 179 -23.85 10.51 9.81
C TRP A 179 -22.41 10.03 9.94
N ARG A 180 -21.54 10.80 10.63
CA ARG A 180 -20.14 10.40 10.85
C ARG A 180 -20.02 9.03 11.53
N ARG A 181 -20.94 8.69 12.45
CA ARG A 181 -20.93 7.45 13.22
C ARG A 181 -21.43 6.26 12.41
N VAL A 182 -22.51 6.41 11.61
CA VAL A 182 -23.06 5.29 10.82
C VAL A 182 -22.08 4.81 9.74
N PHE A 183 -21.28 5.69 9.16
CA PHE A 183 -20.21 5.28 8.24
C PHE A 183 -19.04 4.53 8.92
N GLY A 184 -18.98 4.52 10.26
CA GLY A 184 -18.04 3.74 11.07
C GLY A 184 -16.57 4.07 10.79
N ALA A 185 -15.66 3.12 11.06
CA ALA A 185 -14.21 3.27 10.91
C ALA A 185 -13.70 3.14 9.46
N ARG A 186 -14.53 3.41 8.44
CA ARG A 186 -14.14 3.34 7.02
C ARG A 186 -13.19 4.50 6.67
N ARG A 187 -12.12 4.18 5.92
CA ARG A 187 -11.08 5.15 5.49
C ARG A 187 -11.61 6.10 4.42
N ALA A 188 -11.06 7.31 4.35
CA ALA A 188 -11.41 8.32 3.34
C ALA A 188 -11.26 7.78 1.90
N LYS A 189 -10.16 7.05 1.62
CA LYS A 189 -9.92 6.41 0.31
C LYS A 189 -11.00 5.39 -0.05
N THR A 190 -11.49 4.61 0.92
CA THR A 190 -12.58 3.67 0.70
C THR A 190 -13.86 4.41 0.35
N LEU A 191 -14.28 5.38 1.17
CA LEU A 191 -15.51 6.16 0.93
C LEU A 191 -15.48 6.86 -0.43
N ARG A 192 -14.36 7.50 -0.77
CA ARG A 192 -14.12 8.11 -2.09
C ARG A 192 -14.33 7.14 -3.25
N ASN A 193 -13.73 5.95 -3.17
CA ASN A 193 -13.83 4.96 -4.25
C ASN A 193 -15.28 4.50 -4.42
N ARG A 194 -15.99 4.30 -3.30
CA ARG A 194 -17.42 3.91 -3.29
C ARG A 194 -18.31 5.00 -3.85
N ALA A 195 -18.09 6.25 -3.42
CA ALA A 195 -18.82 7.42 -3.91
C ALA A 195 -18.63 7.63 -5.42
N ARG A 196 -17.40 7.48 -5.93
CA ARG A 196 -17.10 7.62 -7.36
C ARG A 196 -17.71 6.49 -8.18
N SER A 197 -17.60 5.26 -7.71
CA SER A 197 -18.18 4.11 -8.41
C SER A 197 -19.71 4.22 -8.49
N PHE A 198 -20.36 4.55 -7.37
CA PHE A 198 -21.81 4.73 -7.34
C PHE A 198 -22.27 5.96 -8.13
N LYS A 199 -21.49 7.04 -8.17
CA LYS A 199 -21.85 8.25 -8.94
C LYS A 199 -22.14 7.93 -10.41
N HIS A 200 -21.30 7.12 -11.04
CA HIS A 200 -21.49 6.76 -12.45
C HIS A 200 -22.76 5.93 -12.65
N PHE A 201 -23.01 4.96 -11.76
CA PHE A 201 -24.23 4.17 -11.78
C PHE A 201 -25.48 5.02 -11.55
N ARG A 202 -25.45 5.91 -10.55
CA ARG A 202 -26.54 6.83 -10.24
C ARG A 202 -26.86 7.76 -11.40
N MET A 203 -25.85 8.35 -12.06
CA MET A 203 -26.07 9.18 -13.25
C MET A 203 -26.78 8.39 -14.37
N TRP A 204 -26.34 7.16 -14.61
CA TRP A 204 -27.00 6.29 -15.59
C TRP A 204 -28.44 5.98 -15.18
N LEU A 205 -28.67 5.68 -13.91
CA LEU A 205 -29.99 5.35 -13.38
C LEU A 205 -30.96 6.53 -13.46
N GLU A 206 -30.50 7.74 -13.13
CA GLU A 206 -31.27 8.98 -13.27
C GLU A 206 -31.61 9.25 -14.73
N THR A 207 -30.66 9.02 -15.65
CA THR A 207 -30.83 9.31 -17.08
C THR A 207 -31.72 8.29 -17.79
N VAL A 208 -31.54 7.00 -17.48
CA VAL A 208 -32.15 5.89 -18.22
C VAL A 208 -33.42 5.37 -17.55
N ARG A 209 -33.51 5.45 -16.21
CA ARG A 209 -34.64 4.93 -15.43
C ARG A 209 -35.41 6.02 -14.69
N GLY A 210 -34.89 7.24 -14.59
CA GLY A 210 -35.50 8.31 -13.80
C GLY A 210 -35.49 8.02 -12.29
N LEU A 211 -34.57 7.17 -11.82
CA LEU A 211 -34.48 6.73 -10.43
C LEU A 211 -33.14 7.15 -9.81
N THR A 212 -33.15 7.43 -8.52
CA THR A 212 -31.94 7.74 -7.71
C THR A 212 -31.38 6.49 -7.02
N TRP A 213 -32.16 5.41 -6.95
CA TRP A 213 -31.81 4.12 -6.34
C TRP A 213 -32.40 2.96 -7.16
N PRO A 214 -31.66 1.84 -7.35
CA PRO A 214 -32.17 0.70 -8.11
C PRO A 214 -33.44 0.13 -7.45
N SER A 215 -34.42 -0.19 -8.29
CA SER A 215 -35.70 -0.76 -7.86
C SER A 215 -35.78 -2.26 -8.13
N ARG A 216 -35.01 -2.74 -9.11
CA ARG A 216 -35.00 -4.14 -9.57
C ARG A 216 -33.58 -4.61 -9.80
N VAL A 217 -33.39 -5.93 -9.72
CA VAL A 217 -32.11 -6.59 -10.05
C VAL A 217 -31.64 -6.22 -11.46
N SER A 218 -32.60 -6.11 -12.41
CA SER A 218 -32.34 -5.71 -13.79
C SER A 218 -31.65 -4.35 -13.92
N ASP A 219 -31.94 -3.39 -13.03
CA ASP A 219 -31.34 -2.05 -13.10
C ASP A 219 -29.81 -2.13 -12.91
N VAL A 220 -29.34 -3.05 -12.07
CA VAL A 220 -27.91 -3.25 -11.83
C VAL A 220 -27.27 -4.08 -12.95
N THR A 221 -27.92 -5.16 -13.38
CA THR A 221 -27.37 -6.03 -14.43
C THR A 221 -27.32 -5.32 -15.79
N ASP A 222 -28.35 -4.57 -16.17
CA ASP A 222 -28.40 -3.81 -17.43
C ASP A 222 -27.27 -2.78 -17.50
N TYR A 223 -27.03 -2.07 -16.39
CA TYR A 223 -25.90 -1.13 -16.31
C TYR A 223 -24.57 -1.85 -16.51
N LEU A 224 -24.35 -2.99 -15.84
CA LEU A 224 -23.09 -3.73 -15.96
C LEU A 224 -22.88 -4.24 -17.39
N GLU A 225 -23.93 -4.73 -18.04
CA GLU A 225 -23.93 -5.16 -19.44
C GLU A 225 -23.58 -4.00 -20.39
N GLU A 226 -24.21 -2.85 -20.22
CA GLU A 226 -23.91 -1.66 -21.03
C GLU A 226 -22.45 -1.21 -20.83
N ARG A 227 -21.97 -1.18 -19.58
CA ARG A 227 -20.57 -0.86 -19.29
C ARG A 227 -19.59 -1.89 -19.86
N SER A 228 -19.98 -3.17 -19.92
CA SER A 228 -19.18 -4.21 -20.56
C SER A 228 -19.05 -3.94 -22.07
N LYS A 229 -20.18 -3.64 -22.74
CA LYS A 229 -20.23 -3.30 -24.17
C LYS A 229 -19.39 -2.07 -24.52
N ASP A 230 -19.40 -1.06 -23.64
CA ASP A 230 -18.56 0.15 -23.76
C ASP A 230 -17.05 -0.11 -23.55
N GLY A 231 -16.65 -1.32 -23.16
CA GLY A 231 -15.25 -1.68 -22.89
C GLY A 231 -14.72 -1.13 -21.56
N CYS A 232 -15.53 -1.19 -20.49
CA CYS A 232 -15.06 -0.75 -19.17
C CYS A 232 -13.93 -1.65 -18.60
N GLY A 233 -13.20 -1.14 -17.62
CA GLY A 233 -12.16 -1.93 -16.94
C GLY A 233 -12.76 -3.03 -16.07
N PHE A 234 -12.11 -4.20 -16.02
CA PHE A 234 -12.60 -5.37 -15.27
C PHE A 234 -12.82 -5.16 -13.76
N SER A 235 -12.35 -4.07 -13.16
CA SER A 235 -12.62 -3.76 -11.74
C SER A 235 -13.97 -3.08 -11.53
N VAL A 236 -14.60 -2.54 -12.58
CA VAL A 236 -15.84 -1.76 -12.50
C VAL A 236 -16.99 -2.56 -11.88
N PRO A 237 -17.27 -3.83 -12.28
CA PRO A 237 -18.35 -4.60 -11.67
C PRO A 237 -18.16 -4.80 -10.16
N GLY A 238 -16.95 -5.19 -9.75
CA GLY A 238 -16.61 -5.37 -8.34
C GLY A 238 -16.63 -4.06 -7.54
N ASP A 239 -16.20 -2.95 -8.13
CA ASP A 239 -16.23 -1.64 -7.48
C ASP A 239 -17.66 -1.14 -7.27
N LEU A 240 -18.58 -1.39 -8.22
CA LEU A 240 -20.00 -1.08 -8.07
C LEU A 240 -20.65 -1.93 -6.96
N LEU A 241 -20.47 -3.25 -7.00
CA LEU A 241 -21.00 -4.16 -5.97
C LEU A 241 -20.52 -3.74 -4.58
N ALA A 242 -19.24 -3.39 -4.45
CA ALA A 242 -18.71 -2.94 -3.19
C ALA A 242 -19.28 -1.57 -2.76
N ALA A 243 -19.63 -0.69 -3.71
CA ALA A 243 -20.31 0.58 -3.45
C ALA A 243 -21.74 0.37 -2.94
N LEU A 244 -22.52 -0.47 -3.64
CA LEU A 244 -23.85 -0.89 -3.22
C LEU A 244 -23.82 -1.50 -1.83
N SER A 245 -22.89 -2.43 -1.56
CA SER A 245 -22.74 -3.06 -0.24
C SER A 245 -22.52 -2.05 0.90
N VAL A 246 -21.73 -1.00 0.66
CA VAL A 246 -21.53 0.05 1.66
C VAL A 246 -22.78 0.91 1.83
N LEU A 247 -23.42 1.33 0.74
CA LEU A 247 -24.62 2.17 0.78
C LEU A 247 -25.82 1.43 1.38
N GLU A 248 -26.03 0.17 1.05
CA GLU A 248 -27.07 -0.69 1.62
C GLU A 248 -26.84 -0.96 3.11
N SER A 249 -25.59 -1.23 3.50
CA SER A 249 -25.23 -1.46 4.91
C SER A 249 -25.42 -0.20 5.76
N VAL A 250 -24.93 0.95 5.29
CA VAL A 250 -25.06 2.24 5.99
C VAL A 250 -26.52 2.72 5.95
N GLY A 251 -27.17 2.56 4.80
CA GLY A 251 -28.58 2.86 4.54
C GLY A 251 -29.57 2.00 5.32
N ARG A 252 -29.09 0.97 6.03
CA ARG A 252 -29.91 -0.03 6.75
C ARG A 252 -30.94 -0.73 5.85
N VAL A 253 -30.58 -0.96 4.59
CA VAL A 253 -31.37 -1.80 3.68
C VAL A 253 -31.42 -3.22 4.25
N HIS A 254 -32.62 -3.76 4.34
CA HIS A 254 -32.86 -5.10 4.89
C HIS A 254 -32.17 -6.15 4.02
N MET A 255 -31.65 -7.23 4.64
CA MET A 255 -30.75 -8.18 3.96
C MET A 255 -31.36 -8.81 2.70
N ARG A 256 -32.69 -9.03 2.70
CA ARG A 256 -33.43 -9.60 1.56
C ARG A 256 -33.55 -8.65 0.38
N ASP A 257 -33.42 -7.34 0.61
CA ASP A 257 -33.61 -6.29 -0.40
C ASP A 257 -32.26 -5.74 -0.89
N ARG A 258 -31.14 -6.40 -0.56
CA ARG A 258 -29.79 -5.96 -0.92
C ARG A 258 -29.37 -6.50 -2.28
N PHE A 259 -29.23 -5.61 -3.25
CA PHE A 259 -28.71 -5.93 -4.59
C PHE A 259 -27.25 -6.38 -4.54
N SER A 260 -26.44 -5.88 -3.61
CA SER A 260 -25.04 -6.33 -3.48
C SER A 260 -24.91 -7.78 -3.03
N SER A 261 -25.96 -8.33 -2.41
CA SER A 261 -26.00 -9.70 -1.89
C SER A 261 -26.81 -10.65 -2.77
N ASP A 262 -27.51 -10.14 -3.79
CA ASP A 262 -28.27 -10.93 -4.75
C ASP A 262 -27.35 -11.82 -5.60
N GLU A 263 -27.71 -13.10 -5.73
CA GLU A 263 -26.90 -14.09 -6.43
C GLU A 263 -26.85 -13.85 -7.94
N THR A 264 -27.91 -13.30 -8.54
CA THR A 264 -27.94 -12.96 -9.97
C THR A 264 -26.98 -11.83 -10.27
N VAL A 265 -27.01 -10.76 -9.46
CA VAL A 265 -26.10 -9.61 -9.64
C VAL A 265 -24.65 -10.05 -9.47
N LYS A 266 -24.34 -10.88 -8.46
CA LYS A 266 -22.98 -11.42 -8.27
C LYS A 266 -22.53 -12.25 -9.45
N ALA A 267 -23.38 -13.16 -9.93
CA ALA A 267 -23.06 -14.03 -11.06
C ALA A 267 -22.78 -13.21 -12.33
N VAL A 268 -23.63 -12.22 -12.65
CA VAL A 268 -23.44 -11.32 -13.80
C VAL A 268 -22.15 -10.52 -13.66
N ALA A 269 -21.93 -9.91 -12.50
CA ALA A 269 -20.72 -9.13 -12.25
C ALA A 269 -19.45 -9.98 -12.35
N GLN A 270 -19.49 -11.22 -11.88
CA GLN A 270 -18.38 -12.16 -11.98
C GLN A 270 -18.14 -12.57 -13.44
N SER A 271 -19.19 -12.97 -14.17
CA SER A 271 -19.12 -13.35 -15.58
C SER A 271 -18.52 -12.23 -16.44
N ILE A 272 -19.01 -11.00 -16.29
CA ILE A 272 -18.47 -9.82 -16.99
C ILE A 272 -17.01 -9.57 -16.58
N THR A 273 -16.69 -9.73 -15.30
CA THR A 273 -15.32 -9.55 -14.82
C THR A 273 -14.38 -10.58 -15.46
N GLU A 274 -14.78 -11.84 -15.56
CA GLU A 274 -14.02 -12.92 -16.19
C GLU A 274 -13.84 -12.68 -17.69
N GLU A 275 -14.91 -12.26 -18.39
CA GLU A 275 -14.84 -11.89 -19.80
C GLU A 275 -13.85 -10.73 -20.03
N LEU A 276 -13.96 -9.65 -19.26
CA LEU A 276 -13.06 -8.50 -19.36
C LEU A 276 -11.62 -8.84 -18.96
N GLN A 277 -11.43 -9.77 -18.00
CA GLN A 277 -10.11 -10.26 -17.61
C GLN A 277 -9.47 -11.11 -18.69
N SER A 278 -10.23 -11.94 -19.41
CA SER A 278 -9.71 -12.75 -20.53
C SER A 278 -9.10 -11.89 -21.63
N ARG A 279 -9.61 -10.66 -21.81
CA ARG A 279 -9.12 -9.66 -22.75
C ARG A 279 -7.98 -8.81 -22.19
N ALA A 280 -7.75 -8.85 -20.88
CA ALA A 280 -6.73 -8.08 -20.19
C ALA A 280 -5.45 -8.90 -20.01
N ALA A 281 -4.29 -8.27 -20.18
CA ALA A 281 -3.03 -8.93 -19.82
C ALA A 281 -3.04 -9.31 -18.32
N PRO A 282 -2.52 -10.49 -17.94
CA PRO A 282 -2.46 -10.91 -16.54
C PRO A 282 -1.83 -9.83 -15.67
N ARG A 283 -2.45 -9.53 -14.52
CA ARG A 283 -1.86 -8.64 -13.52
C ARG A 283 -0.57 -9.28 -13.00
N ARG A 284 0.58 -8.78 -13.45
CA ARG A 284 1.88 -9.22 -12.94
C ARG A 284 2.04 -8.72 -11.50
N PRO A 285 2.38 -9.59 -10.53
CA PRO A 285 2.75 -9.16 -9.19
C PRO A 285 3.95 -8.20 -9.26
N ALA A 286 4.13 -7.38 -8.22
CA ALA A 286 5.34 -6.57 -8.13
C ALA A 286 6.54 -7.51 -7.99
N LYS A 287 7.58 -7.27 -8.78
CA LYS A 287 8.77 -8.10 -8.78
C LYS A 287 9.53 -7.96 -7.46
N LEU A 288 10.06 -9.07 -6.98
CA LEU A 288 10.94 -9.11 -5.82
C LEU A 288 12.30 -8.49 -6.16
N TYR A 289 13.04 -8.07 -5.12
CA TYR A 289 14.43 -7.71 -5.27
C TYR A 289 15.28 -8.97 -5.34
N THR A 290 16.25 -9.00 -6.25
CA THR A 290 17.25 -10.08 -6.26
C THR A 290 18.21 -9.91 -5.08
N THR A 291 18.85 -10.98 -4.63
CA THR A 291 19.90 -10.94 -3.60
C THR A 291 21.00 -9.94 -3.93
N ALA A 292 21.42 -9.84 -5.19
CA ALA A 292 22.40 -8.85 -5.64
C ALA A 292 21.95 -7.39 -5.40
N MET A 293 20.65 -7.11 -5.52
CA MET A 293 20.11 -5.78 -5.24
C MET A 293 20.06 -5.50 -3.75
N LEU A 294 19.70 -6.49 -2.93
CA LEU A 294 19.70 -6.35 -1.47
C LEU A 294 21.12 -6.11 -0.94
N LEU A 295 22.10 -6.86 -1.44
CA LEU A 295 23.53 -6.62 -1.18
C LEU A 295 23.93 -5.18 -1.55
N ALA A 296 23.62 -4.76 -2.78
CA ALA A 296 23.96 -3.43 -3.25
C ALA A 296 23.26 -2.33 -2.43
N LEU A 297 22.02 -2.54 -1.97
CA LEU A 297 21.32 -1.60 -1.11
C LEU A 297 21.98 -1.46 0.25
N GLU A 298 22.36 -2.56 0.89
CA GLU A 298 23.09 -2.52 2.16
C GLU A 298 24.42 -1.76 2.00
N ILE A 299 25.20 -2.07 0.95
CA ILE A 299 26.44 -1.36 0.63
C ILE A 299 26.18 0.14 0.35
N HIS A 300 25.10 0.47 -0.35
CA HIS A 300 24.73 1.86 -0.68
C HIS A 300 24.38 2.69 0.56
N VAL A 301 23.94 2.08 1.66
CA VAL A 301 23.73 2.80 2.93
C VAL A 301 25.06 3.33 3.47
N LEU A 302 26.16 2.59 3.27
CA LEU A 302 27.50 2.96 3.73
C LEU A 302 28.24 3.88 2.76
N ASP A 303 27.72 4.09 1.55
CA ASP A 303 28.39 4.86 0.48
C ASP A 303 28.44 6.36 0.79
N GLU A 304 29.61 6.85 1.22
CA GLU A 304 29.82 8.26 1.57
C GLU A 304 29.76 9.21 0.37
N ASP A 305 29.99 8.69 -0.84
CA ASP A 305 29.85 9.46 -2.08
C ASP A 305 28.38 9.73 -2.45
N ALA A 306 27.44 8.97 -1.87
CA ALA A 306 26.02 9.11 -2.14
C ALA A 306 25.37 10.19 -1.28
N SER A 307 24.34 10.84 -1.82
CA SER A 307 23.61 11.87 -1.07
C SER A 307 22.88 11.28 0.14
N LEU A 308 22.69 12.09 1.18
CA LEU A 308 22.06 11.67 2.44
C LEU A 308 20.71 10.95 2.22
N PHE A 309 19.80 11.56 1.45
CA PHE A 309 18.51 10.93 1.18
C PHE A 309 18.60 9.67 0.31
N SER A 310 19.64 9.53 -0.52
CA SER A 310 19.81 8.28 -1.28
C SER A 310 20.14 7.13 -0.33
N ARG A 311 21.04 7.37 0.62
CA ARG A 311 21.44 6.39 1.65
C ARG A 311 20.26 6.06 2.57
N ILE A 312 19.48 7.06 2.98
CA ILE A 312 18.27 6.85 3.80
C ILE A 312 17.22 6.04 3.04
N ILE A 313 16.96 6.35 1.77
CA ILE A 313 15.98 5.59 0.99
C ILE A 313 16.48 4.16 0.76
N ALA A 314 17.78 3.92 0.57
CA ALA A 314 18.35 2.56 0.55
C ALA A 314 18.09 1.83 1.87
N TRP A 315 18.35 2.47 3.01
CA TRP A 315 18.07 1.93 4.34
C TRP A 315 16.58 1.62 4.54
N VAL A 316 15.68 2.50 4.08
CA VAL A 316 14.23 2.27 4.11
C VAL A 316 13.82 1.05 3.27
N ILE A 317 14.44 0.84 2.11
CA ILE A 317 14.17 -0.35 1.27
C ILE A 317 14.60 -1.62 2.02
N SER A 318 15.77 -1.60 2.67
CA SER A 318 16.26 -2.72 3.48
C SER A 318 15.36 -2.99 4.69
N LEU A 319 14.93 -1.96 5.42
CA LEU A 319 13.93 -2.09 6.48
C LEU A 319 12.63 -2.70 5.96
N GLN A 320 12.13 -2.21 4.82
CA GLN A 320 10.90 -2.70 4.20
C GLN A 320 11.00 -4.20 3.87
N HIS A 321 12.16 -4.64 3.38
CA HIS A 321 12.44 -6.04 3.08
C HIS A 321 12.44 -6.90 4.36
N TRP A 322 13.28 -6.56 5.35
CA TRP A 322 13.46 -7.36 6.56
C TRP A 322 12.28 -7.37 7.53
N THR A 323 11.41 -6.35 7.45
CA THR A 323 10.17 -6.26 8.25
C THR A 323 8.92 -6.68 7.47
N ALA A 324 9.06 -7.04 6.19
CA ALA A 324 7.94 -7.36 5.28
C ALA A 324 6.85 -6.26 5.24
N MET A 325 7.25 -4.99 5.38
CA MET A 325 6.33 -3.84 5.31
C MET A 325 5.94 -3.52 3.86
N ARG A 326 4.76 -2.92 3.65
CA ARG A 326 4.42 -2.30 2.35
C ARG A 326 4.83 -0.83 2.37
N ALA A 327 4.97 -0.19 1.21
CA ALA A 327 5.26 1.25 1.12
C ALA A 327 4.24 2.13 1.87
N ASP A 328 2.95 1.74 1.87
CA ASP A 328 1.92 2.40 2.66
C ASP A 328 2.20 2.31 4.17
N ASP A 329 2.75 1.20 4.67
CA ASP A 329 3.00 0.98 6.10
C ASP A 329 4.25 1.73 6.57
N VAL A 330 5.27 1.85 5.72
CA VAL A 330 6.50 2.60 6.01
C VAL A 330 6.18 4.01 6.48
N GLN A 331 5.17 4.68 5.89
CA GLN A 331 4.78 6.04 6.27
C GLN A 331 4.25 6.17 7.70
N TRP A 332 3.79 5.07 8.30
CA TRP A 332 3.19 5.04 9.63
C TRP A 332 4.13 4.48 10.71
N LEU A 333 5.39 4.27 10.36
CA LEU A 333 6.43 4.00 11.36
C LEU A 333 6.68 5.27 12.16
N ASP A 334 6.61 5.16 13.48
CA ASP A 334 6.82 6.30 14.36
C ASP A 334 8.31 6.61 14.47
N PRO A 335 8.80 7.74 13.92
CA PRO A 335 10.23 8.06 13.96
C PRO A 335 10.71 8.33 15.40
N GLY A 336 9.85 8.79 16.31
CA GLY A 336 10.22 9.08 17.70
C GLY A 336 10.27 7.84 18.60
N ARG A 337 9.59 6.76 18.22
CA ARG A 337 9.53 5.48 18.96
C ARG A 337 10.34 4.38 18.29
N MET A 338 11.46 4.75 17.66
CA MET A 338 12.45 3.80 17.15
C MET A 338 13.66 3.78 18.08
N THR A 339 14.06 2.57 18.47
CA THR A 339 15.23 2.36 19.33
C THR A 339 16.12 1.30 18.69
N LEU A 340 17.41 1.59 18.60
CA LEU A 340 18.42 0.63 18.20
C LEU A 340 19.17 0.19 19.46
N THR A 341 19.24 -1.12 19.69
CA THR A 341 20.02 -1.73 20.77
C THR A 341 20.94 -2.79 20.18
N ASP A 342 21.79 -3.40 21.00
CA ASP A 342 22.65 -4.52 20.59
C ASP A 342 21.83 -5.71 20.08
N SER A 343 20.60 -5.87 20.55
CA SER A 343 19.69 -6.91 20.05
C SER A 343 19.12 -6.60 18.66
N GLY A 344 19.07 -5.33 18.27
CA GLY A 344 18.54 -4.87 17.00
C GLY A 344 17.69 -3.61 17.09
N LEU A 345 17.11 -3.24 15.95
CA LEU A 345 16.19 -2.12 15.81
C LEU A 345 14.77 -2.56 16.20
N SER A 346 14.14 -1.79 17.07
CA SER A 346 12.72 -1.89 17.37
C SER A 346 12.00 -0.60 17.01
N GLY A 347 10.75 -0.72 16.57
CA GLY A 347 9.91 0.42 16.20
C GLY A 347 8.43 0.11 16.30
N VAL A 348 7.59 1.12 16.12
CA VAL A 348 6.14 0.99 16.23
C VAL A 348 5.43 1.53 15.00
N LEU A 349 4.61 0.69 14.37
CA LEU A 349 3.66 1.10 13.35
C LEU A 349 2.37 1.57 14.03
N ARG A 350 2.12 2.89 13.97
CA ARG A 350 0.90 3.51 14.50
C ARG A 350 -0.35 3.06 13.76
N ARG A 351 -0.21 2.70 12.48
CA ARG A 351 -1.33 2.34 11.62
C ARG A 351 -0.94 1.40 10.51
N THR A 352 -1.85 0.49 10.17
CA THR A 352 -1.69 -0.41 9.03
C THR A 352 -3.04 -0.68 8.36
N LYS A 353 -3.11 -1.62 7.40
CA LYS A 353 -4.41 -2.05 6.86
C LYS A 353 -5.28 -2.72 7.93
N THR A 354 -4.67 -3.41 8.88
CA THR A 354 -5.33 -4.27 9.87
C THR A 354 -5.25 -3.71 11.29
N THR A 355 -4.54 -2.60 11.52
CA THR A 355 -4.38 -1.94 12.82
C THR A 355 -4.71 -0.46 12.78
N GLY A 356 -4.91 0.12 13.96
CA GLY A 356 -5.35 1.51 14.17
C GLY A 356 -6.69 1.59 14.91
N PRO A 357 -7.23 2.80 15.10
CA PRO A 357 -8.48 3.00 15.84
C PRO A 357 -9.64 2.14 15.30
N GLY A 358 -10.26 1.36 16.19
CA GLY A 358 -11.35 0.43 15.83
C GLY A 358 -10.92 -0.93 15.27
N ARG A 359 -9.64 -1.30 15.35
CA ARG A 359 -9.11 -2.65 15.04
C ARG A 359 -8.63 -3.37 16.30
N ARG A 360 -8.48 -4.70 16.22
CA ARG A 360 -8.08 -5.56 17.36
C ARG A 360 -6.72 -5.18 17.94
N ALA A 361 -5.75 -4.86 17.06
CA ALA A 361 -4.46 -4.30 17.46
C ALA A 361 -4.44 -2.80 17.13
N ARG A 362 -4.11 -1.98 18.12
CA ARG A 362 -4.02 -0.51 17.95
C ARG A 362 -2.71 -0.15 17.23
N GLU A 363 -1.61 -0.74 17.67
CA GLU A 363 -0.26 -0.56 17.12
C GLU A 363 0.35 -1.92 16.78
N VAL A 364 1.37 -1.95 15.92
CA VAL A 364 2.14 -3.17 15.59
C VAL A 364 3.62 -2.88 15.80
N PRO A 365 4.32 -3.64 16.66
CA PRO A 365 5.76 -3.50 16.77
C PRO A 365 6.45 -4.08 15.52
N VAL A 366 7.60 -3.50 15.17
CA VAL A 366 8.49 -3.99 14.12
C VAL A 366 9.88 -4.23 14.72
N TYR A 367 10.54 -5.29 14.26
CA TYR A 367 11.83 -5.71 14.76
C TYR A 367 12.76 -6.08 13.59
N VAL A 368 14.01 -5.64 13.67
CA VAL A 368 15.10 -6.08 12.80
C VAL A 368 16.28 -6.41 13.69
N ARG A 369 16.72 -7.67 13.66
CA ARG A 369 17.86 -8.10 14.47
C ARG A 369 19.16 -7.41 14.01
N ARG A 370 20.04 -7.11 14.97
CA ARG A 370 21.25 -6.31 14.80
C ARG A 370 22.23 -6.87 13.76
N GLU A 371 22.39 -8.19 13.76
CA GLU A 371 23.37 -8.95 12.98
C GLU A 371 22.84 -9.36 11.59
N VAL A 372 21.64 -8.90 11.23
CA VAL A 372 21.01 -9.22 9.96
C VAL A 372 21.68 -8.41 8.84
N SER A 373 22.45 -9.10 8.02
CA SER A 373 23.13 -8.51 6.87
C SER A 373 23.39 -9.59 5.83
N LEU A 374 23.16 -9.28 4.56
CA LEU A 374 23.58 -10.14 3.45
C LEU A 374 24.97 -9.74 2.96
N SER A 375 25.33 -8.47 3.11
CA SER A 375 26.51 -7.88 2.51
C SER A 375 27.76 -8.03 3.34
N GLY A 376 27.69 -8.42 4.60
CA GLY A 376 28.88 -8.32 5.42
C GLY A 376 29.05 -6.95 6.09
N ASN A 377 28.06 -6.05 5.99
CA ASN A 377 28.17 -4.69 6.50
C ASN A 377 27.05 -4.36 7.48
N ASP A 378 27.35 -3.41 8.38
CA ASP A 378 26.42 -2.89 9.37
C ASP A 378 25.53 -1.75 8.83
N TRP A 379 24.74 -2.08 7.83
CA TRP A 379 23.80 -1.14 7.21
C TRP A 379 22.73 -0.64 8.19
N LEU A 380 22.40 -1.41 9.24
CA LEU A 380 21.32 -1.09 10.17
C LEU A 380 21.70 0.06 11.11
N GLN A 381 22.87 -0.03 11.76
CA GLN A 381 23.37 1.05 12.63
C GLN A 381 23.69 2.31 11.83
N VAL A 382 24.44 2.16 10.73
CA VAL A 382 24.81 3.31 9.88
C VAL A 382 23.56 4.02 9.37
N GLY A 383 22.57 3.30 8.85
CA GLY A 383 21.35 3.92 8.36
C GLY A 383 20.47 4.52 9.46
N PHE A 384 20.44 3.93 10.66
CA PHE A 384 19.75 4.54 11.80
C PHE A 384 20.43 5.85 12.24
N ALA A 385 21.77 5.89 12.27
CA ALA A 385 22.52 7.09 12.58
C ALA A 385 22.26 8.20 11.55
N LEU A 386 22.30 7.88 10.24
CA LEU A 386 21.93 8.82 9.16
C LEU A 386 20.49 9.33 9.32
N PHE A 387 19.55 8.45 9.68
CA PHE A 387 18.16 8.83 9.87
C PHE A 387 17.96 9.76 11.06
N ARG A 388 18.80 9.67 12.10
CA ARG A 388 18.75 10.49 13.33
C ARG A 388 19.45 11.85 13.20
N GLN A 389 20.15 12.09 12.09
CA GLN A 389 20.74 13.39 11.82
C GLN A 389 19.68 14.51 11.80
N PRO A 390 20.01 15.73 12.28
CA PRO A 390 19.06 16.85 12.39
C PRO A 390 18.49 17.29 11.03
N GLU A 391 19.19 17.02 9.93
CA GLU A 391 18.73 17.26 8.56
C GLU A 391 17.52 16.39 8.19
N VAL A 392 17.29 15.29 8.90
CA VAL A 392 16.29 14.26 8.57
C VAL A 392 15.31 14.05 9.71
N PHE A 393 15.78 14.13 10.96
CA PHE A 393 15.00 13.86 12.16
C PHE A 393 14.56 15.15 12.86
N TRP A 394 13.26 15.21 13.12
CA TRP A 394 12.61 16.17 14.02
C TRP A 394 11.27 15.54 14.44
N GLU A 395 10.65 16.06 15.50
CA GLU A 395 9.36 15.56 15.97
C GLU A 395 8.27 15.71 14.89
N ARG A 396 7.67 14.58 14.47
CA ARG A 396 6.64 14.54 13.42
C ARG A 396 5.78 13.29 13.53
N MET A 397 4.60 13.35 12.92
CA MET A 397 3.60 12.28 12.93
C MET A 397 3.69 11.32 11.73
N TYR A 398 4.66 11.51 10.84
CA TYR A 398 4.89 10.66 9.66
C TYR A 398 6.36 10.25 9.56
N PHE A 399 6.63 9.07 9.01
CA PHE A 399 7.98 8.52 9.05
C PHE A 399 8.98 9.30 8.18
N LEU A 400 8.70 9.43 6.87
CA LEU A 400 9.65 10.02 5.92
C LEU A 400 9.24 11.43 5.49
N PRO A 401 10.12 12.43 5.69
CA PRO A 401 9.95 13.74 5.09
C PRO A 401 10.26 13.70 3.60
N PHE A 402 9.76 14.69 2.87
CA PHE A 402 10.10 14.88 1.47
C PHE A 402 11.56 15.33 1.33
N PRO A 403 12.37 14.79 0.41
CA PRO A 403 13.75 15.24 0.21
C PRO A 403 13.81 16.67 -0.33
N SER A 404 14.88 17.39 0.01
CA SER A 404 15.30 18.60 -0.70
C SER A 404 15.57 18.30 -2.18
N ALA A 405 15.71 19.33 -3.01
CA ALA A 405 16.01 19.12 -4.42
C ALA A 405 17.32 18.33 -4.58
N ASP A 406 18.39 18.76 -3.93
CA ASP A 406 19.70 18.14 -3.94
C ASP A 406 19.83 16.87 -3.07
N TRP A 407 18.78 16.44 -2.36
CA TRP A 407 18.75 15.22 -1.53
C TRP A 407 19.73 15.23 -0.33
N THR A 408 20.05 16.42 0.17
CA THR A 408 20.96 16.63 1.30
C THR A 408 20.21 16.82 2.63
N TYR A 409 18.94 17.23 2.62
CA TYR A 409 18.13 17.40 3.83
C TYR A 409 16.63 17.16 3.60
N GLY A 410 15.88 17.04 4.68
CA GLY A 410 14.44 16.80 4.70
C GLY A 410 13.64 18.10 4.74
N VAL A 411 12.61 18.18 3.90
CA VAL A 411 11.61 19.24 3.91
C VAL A 411 10.40 18.77 4.70
N LYS A 412 9.77 19.68 5.46
CA LYS A 412 8.58 19.45 6.30
C LYS A 412 7.30 19.17 5.50
N LYS A 413 7.36 18.21 4.59
CA LYS A 413 6.26 17.75 3.74
C LYS A 413 6.15 16.24 3.84
N HIS A 414 4.92 15.75 3.85
CA HIS A 414 4.65 14.32 3.92
C HIS A 414 5.00 13.64 2.57
N MET A 415 5.81 12.57 2.62
CA MET A 415 6.08 11.74 1.44
C MET A 415 4.94 10.75 1.19
N SER A 416 4.13 10.96 0.14
CA SER A 416 3.13 9.96 -0.24
C SER A 416 3.77 8.60 -0.63
N PRO A 417 3.10 7.45 -0.44
CA PRO A 417 3.61 6.14 -0.88
C PRO A 417 3.95 6.10 -2.37
N GLU A 418 3.19 6.81 -3.20
CA GLU A 418 3.47 6.96 -4.62
C GLU A 418 4.77 7.70 -4.88
N MET A 419 5.09 8.76 -4.12
CA MET A 419 6.37 9.46 -4.23
C MET A 419 7.53 8.66 -3.64
N LEU A 420 7.29 7.88 -2.58
CA LEU A 420 8.28 6.95 -2.06
C LEU A 420 8.68 5.92 -3.13
N ASN A 421 7.72 5.36 -3.89
CA ASN A 421 8.03 4.46 -5.01
C ASN A 421 8.97 5.09 -6.04
N VAL A 422 8.85 6.40 -6.22
CA VAL A 422 9.65 7.13 -7.19
C VAL A 422 11.06 7.39 -6.66
N CYS A 423 11.18 7.74 -5.38
CA CYS A 423 12.48 7.84 -4.70
C CYS A 423 13.22 6.49 -4.73
N ILE A 424 12.50 5.39 -4.48
CA ILE A 424 13.05 4.03 -4.56
C ILE A 424 13.62 3.75 -5.95
N LYS A 425 12.89 4.08 -7.03
CA LYS A 425 13.40 3.89 -8.40
C LYS A 425 14.66 4.69 -8.70
N ARG A 426 14.78 5.90 -8.15
CA ARG A 426 16.01 6.70 -8.28
C ARG A 426 17.17 5.98 -7.62
N VAL A 427 17.02 5.54 -6.36
CA VAL A 427 18.08 4.81 -5.64
C VAL A 427 18.44 3.51 -6.35
N LEU A 428 17.47 2.74 -6.85
CA LEU A 428 17.74 1.52 -7.62
C LEU A 428 18.58 1.78 -8.89
N ALA A 429 18.52 2.99 -9.46
CA ALA A 429 19.32 3.38 -10.63
C ALA A 429 20.78 3.70 -10.27
N GLU A 430 21.05 4.05 -9.01
CA GLU A 430 22.36 4.43 -8.49
C GLU A 430 23.15 3.20 -7.98
N LEU A 431 22.48 2.05 -7.81
CA LEU A 431 23.11 0.82 -7.32
C LEU A 431 24.23 0.33 -8.25
N SER A 432 25.34 -0.05 -7.63
CA SER A 432 26.49 -0.66 -8.29
C SER A 432 26.55 -2.17 -8.04
N VAL A 433 27.24 -2.89 -8.93
CA VAL A 433 27.41 -4.34 -8.82
C VAL A 433 28.17 -4.66 -7.54
N PRO A 434 27.61 -5.48 -6.62
CA PRO A 434 28.32 -5.86 -5.42
C PRO A 434 29.50 -6.76 -5.78
N GLN A 435 30.66 -6.48 -5.21
CA GLN A 435 31.88 -7.28 -5.39
C GLN A 435 32.26 -7.94 -4.07
N ARG A 436 32.77 -9.17 -4.15
CA ARG A 436 33.20 -9.90 -2.95
C ARG A 436 34.55 -9.32 -2.49
N GLY A 437 34.56 -8.66 -1.35
CA GLY A 437 35.77 -8.36 -0.60
C GLY A 437 36.13 -9.52 0.35
N GLU A 438 37.18 -9.33 1.14
CA GLU A 438 37.75 -10.35 2.03
C GLU A 438 36.76 -10.76 3.14
N HIS A 439 36.30 -9.79 3.93
CA HIS A 439 35.35 -10.03 5.02
C HIS A 439 33.91 -9.67 4.62
N ALA A 440 33.74 -8.57 3.89
CA ALA A 440 32.44 -8.07 3.45
C ALA A 440 32.34 -7.94 1.92
N TRP A 441 31.13 -7.73 1.42
CA TRP A 441 30.86 -7.28 0.06
C TRP A 441 31.03 -5.77 -0.01
N VAL A 442 31.61 -5.30 -1.11
CA VAL A 442 31.97 -3.90 -1.34
C VAL A 442 31.35 -3.38 -2.64
N LYS A 443 31.29 -2.05 -2.77
CA LYS A 443 30.78 -1.36 -3.94
C LYS A 443 31.69 -1.62 -5.14
N GLY A 444 31.15 -2.21 -6.22
CA GLY A 444 31.85 -2.30 -7.49
C GLY A 444 31.77 -1.03 -8.32
N SER A 445 32.49 -0.99 -9.44
CA SER A 445 32.57 0.18 -10.33
C SER A 445 31.49 0.24 -11.43
N MET A 446 30.76 -0.87 -11.65
CA MET A 446 29.73 -0.94 -12.68
C MET A 446 28.34 -0.76 -12.08
N SER A 447 27.44 -0.09 -12.81
CA SER A 447 26.02 -0.03 -12.44
C SER A 447 25.38 -1.43 -12.48
N LEU A 448 24.60 -1.76 -11.44
CA LEU A 448 23.89 -3.04 -11.34
C LEU A 448 22.74 -3.14 -12.33
N LEU A 449 21.92 -2.09 -12.41
CA LEU A 449 20.65 -2.09 -13.15
C LEU A 449 20.64 -1.10 -14.33
N PRO A 450 20.33 -1.56 -15.55
CA PRO A 450 19.96 -0.67 -16.64
C PRO A 450 18.69 0.15 -16.30
N GLN A 451 18.67 1.42 -16.67
CA GLN A 451 17.56 2.33 -16.38
C GLN A 451 16.22 1.85 -16.96
N GLU A 452 16.26 1.10 -18.07
CA GLU A 452 15.07 0.56 -18.75
C GLU A 452 14.33 -0.49 -17.93
N LEU A 453 14.96 -1.06 -16.90
CA LEU A 453 14.37 -2.07 -16.03
C LEU A 453 13.70 -1.48 -14.79
N LEU A 454 14.01 -0.24 -14.41
CA LEU A 454 13.43 0.43 -13.24
C LEU A 454 11.89 0.41 -13.19
N PRO A 455 11.14 0.50 -14.32
CA PRO A 455 9.69 0.39 -14.29
C PRO A 455 9.17 -0.97 -13.80
N SER A 456 10.02 -2.01 -13.79
CA SER A 456 9.64 -3.36 -13.35
C SER A 456 9.42 -3.46 -11.84
N TRP A 457 10.02 -2.57 -11.05
CA TRP A 457 9.79 -2.45 -9.62
C TRP A 457 8.81 -1.30 -9.34
N ALA A 458 7.68 -1.63 -8.72
CA ALA A 458 6.86 -0.68 -8.00
C ALA A 458 6.98 -1.07 -6.51
N ALA A 459 7.22 -0.14 -5.58
CA ALA A 459 7.43 -0.49 -4.16
C ALA A 459 6.15 -0.95 -3.43
N THR A 460 5.16 -1.39 -4.20
CA THR A 460 4.14 -2.29 -3.70
C THR A 460 4.71 -3.72 -3.72
N LEU A 461 5.73 -4.03 -2.92
CA LEU A 461 6.02 -5.42 -2.57
C LEU A 461 4.71 -6.03 -2.06
N ARG A 462 4.03 -6.82 -2.91
CA ARG A 462 2.85 -7.57 -2.51
C ARG A 462 3.35 -8.83 -1.83
N LEU A 463 3.93 -8.66 -0.64
CA LEU A 463 3.93 -9.75 0.33
C LEU A 463 2.47 -9.88 0.79
N GLU A 464 1.72 -10.73 0.09
CA GLU A 464 0.38 -11.08 0.51
C GLU A 464 0.49 -11.76 1.88
N ARG A 465 0.05 -11.04 2.91
CA ARG A 465 -0.31 -11.56 4.25
C ARG A 465 0.81 -12.13 5.15
N MET A 466 2.10 -12.01 4.85
CA MET A 466 3.14 -12.31 5.85
C MET A 466 3.47 -11.10 6.71
N ARG A 467 2.61 -10.80 7.68
CA ARG A 467 3.06 -10.10 8.89
C ARG A 467 2.93 -11.08 10.03
N ALA A 468 4.05 -11.53 10.54
CA ALA A 468 4.06 -12.19 11.83
C ALA A 468 3.88 -11.08 12.88
N ILE A 469 2.63 -10.83 13.30
CA ILE A 469 2.40 -10.17 14.59
C ILE A 469 2.81 -11.22 15.63
N THR A 470 4.10 -11.25 15.95
CA THR A 470 4.75 -12.29 16.74
C THR A 470 5.78 -11.66 17.67
N SER A 471 6.32 -12.44 18.60
CA SER A 471 7.33 -11.96 19.54
C SER A 471 8.63 -11.58 18.81
N ARG A 472 9.38 -10.64 19.40
CA ARG A 472 10.71 -10.22 18.92
C ARG A 472 11.62 -11.41 18.64
N GLU A 473 11.65 -12.39 19.55
CA GLU A 473 12.48 -13.59 19.45
C GLU A 473 12.19 -14.43 18.21
N VAL A 474 10.91 -14.61 17.86
CA VAL A 474 10.53 -15.36 16.66
C VAL A 474 10.97 -14.62 15.40
N VAL A 475 10.77 -13.30 15.35
CA VAL A 475 11.23 -12.48 14.21
C VAL A 475 12.75 -12.59 14.06
N HIS A 476 13.49 -12.41 15.15
CA HIS A 476 14.94 -12.48 15.19
C HIS A 476 15.47 -13.84 14.75
N ARG A 477 14.84 -14.94 15.21
CA ARG A 477 15.21 -16.30 14.82
C ARG A 477 15.01 -16.54 13.33
N VAL A 478 13.86 -16.14 12.78
CA VAL A 478 13.57 -16.30 11.35
C VAL A 478 14.56 -15.49 10.50
N GLN A 479 14.83 -14.24 10.88
CA GLN A 479 15.79 -13.39 10.15
C GLN A 479 17.19 -14.04 10.12
N MET A 480 17.66 -14.57 11.26
CA MET A 480 18.97 -15.25 11.28
C MET A 480 19.00 -16.55 10.51
N GLN A 481 17.93 -17.35 10.53
CA GLN A 481 17.85 -18.56 9.71
C GLN A 481 17.94 -18.25 8.21
N VAL A 482 17.33 -17.14 7.77
CA VAL A 482 17.45 -16.66 6.38
C VAL A 482 18.89 -16.26 6.06
N VAL A 483 19.54 -15.51 6.95
CA VAL A 483 20.94 -15.07 6.79
C VAL A 483 21.91 -16.25 6.79
N GLU A 484 21.79 -17.17 7.74
CA GLU A 484 22.59 -18.40 7.85
C GLU A 484 22.47 -19.24 6.56
N GLY A 485 21.23 -19.47 6.11
CA GLY A 485 20.98 -20.19 4.87
C GLY A 485 21.60 -19.51 3.65
N ALA A 486 21.55 -18.17 3.58
CA ALA A 486 22.13 -17.40 2.49
C ALA A 486 23.67 -17.40 2.53
N ALA A 487 24.26 -17.27 3.71
CA ALA A 487 25.71 -17.23 3.92
C ALA A 487 26.36 -18.59 3.63
N VAL A 488 25.89 -19.66 4.30
CA VAL A 488 26.49 -21.01 4.26
C VAL A 488 26.04 -21.81 3.04
N GLY A 489 24.93 -21.42 2.40
CA GLY A 489 24.46 -22.00 1.15
C GLY A 489 23.43 -23.13 1.26
N HIS A 490 22.83 -23.30 2.44
CA HIS A 490 21.70 -24.21 2.66
C HIS A 490 20.34 -23.61 2.23
N SER A 491 20.30 -22.35 1.81
CA SER A 491 19.04 -21.60 1.61
C SER A 491 18.13 -22.13 0.51
N GLY A 492 18.59 -23.00 -0.40
CA GLY A 492 17.76 -23.50 -1.49
C GLY A 492 17.16 -22.39 -2.37
N VAL A 493 17.70 -21.16 -2.29
CA VAL A 493 17.16 -19.99 -2.97
C VAL A 493 17.50 -20.08 -4.45
N ASP A 494 16.47 -20.28 -5.27
CA ASP A 494 16.57 -20.28 -6.71
C ASP A 494 16.02 -18.97 -7.30
N GLU A 495 16.91 -18.06 -7.67
CA GLU A 495 16.55 -16.79 -8.30
C GLU A 495 16.35 -16.90 -9.83
N ARG A 496 16.53 -18.10 -10.44
CA ARG A 496 16.39 -18.26 -11.90
C ARG A 496 15.02 -17.80 -12.42
N PRO A 497 13.87 -18.10 -11.76
CA PRO A 497 12.57 -17.60 -12.23
C PRO A 497 12.53 -16.05 -12.27
N LEU A 498 13.03 -15.39 -11.22
CA LEU A 498 13.06 -13.93 -11.13
C LEU A 498 13.98 -13.32 -12.19
N LEU A 499 15.16 -13.91 -12.42
CA LEU A 499 16.09 -13.44 -13.45
C LEU A 499 15.55 -13.65 -14.87
N ASN A 500 14.85 -14.77 -15.12
CA ASN A 500 14.18 -15.03 -16.39
C ASN A 500 13.10 -13.98 -16.68
N GLU A 501 12.27 -13.65 -15.68
CA GLU A 501 11.26 -12.59 -15.83
C GLU A 501 11.88 -11.21 -16.10
N LEU A 502 13.04 -10.91 -15.50
CA LEU A 502 13.79 -9.67 -15.79
C LEU A 502 14.34 -9.68 -17.21
N GLN A 503 14.88 -10.81 -17.67
CA GLN A 503 15.36 -10.99 -19.03
C GLN A 503 14.23 -10.79 -20.06
N GLU A 504 13.07 -11.41 -19.85
CA GLU A 504 11.89 -11.22 -20.70
C GLU A 504 11.44 -9.75 -20.75
N PHE A 505 11.40 -9.10 -19.59
CA PHE A 505 11.00 -7.70 -19.48
C PHE A 505 11.96 -6.75 -20.21
N ALA A 506 13.26 -7.07 -20.18
CA ALA A 506 14.30 -6.33 -20.87
C ALA A 506 14.25 -6.54 -22.38
N ASN A 507 14.11 -7.79 -22.82
CA ASN A 507 13.99 -8.17 -24.22
C ASN A 507 12.79 -7.47 -24.87
N ALA A 508 11.65 -7.42 -24.18
CA ALA A 508 10.45 -6.69 -24.61
C ALA A 508 10.67 -5.17 -24.77
N ARG A 509 11.76 -4.61 -24.24
CA ARG A 509 12.14 -3.19 -24.34
C ARG A 509 13.32 -2.93 -25.26
N GLY A 510 13.82 -3.96 -25.95
CA GLY A 510 14.97 -3.89 -26.84
C GLY A 510 16.32 -3.82 -26.12
N VAL A 511 16.38 -4.24 -24.85
CA VAL A 511 17.61 -4.26 -24.05
C VAL A 511 18.05 -5.69 -23.84
N SER A 512 19.24 -6.05 -24.34
CA SER A 512 19.83 -7.36 -24.05
C SER A 512 20.27 -7.42 -22.59
N PHE A 513 19.48 -8.10 -21.76
CA PHE A 513 19.80 -8.30 -20.35
C PHE A 513 20.76 -9.46 -20.09
N ALA A 514 21.30 -10.12 -21.12
CA ALA A 514 22.24 -11.23 -20.92
C ALA A 514 23.48 -10.79 -20.11
N ARG A 515 23.99 -9.58 -20.39
CA ARG A 515 25.08 -8.96 -19.59
C ARG A 515 24.60 -8.46 -18.22
N GLY A 516 23.33 -8.07 -18.09
CA GLY A 516 22.73 -7.66 -16.82
C GLY A 516 22.54 -8.84 -15.87
N ALA A 517 22.03 -9.98 -16.35
CA ALA A 517 21.85 -11.20 -15.57
C ALA A 517 23.17 -11.69 -14.93
N ALA A 518 24.30 -11.51 -15.61
CA ALA A 518 25.62 -11.81 -15.05
C ALA A 518 25.95 -10.94 -13.82
N ARG A 519 25.52 -9.66 -13.80
CA ARG A 519 25.71 -8.73 -12.67
C ARG A 519 24.92 -9.12 -11.41
N HIS A 520 23.87 -9.94 -11.57
CA HIS A 520 23.07 -10.46 -10.47
C HIS A 520 23.58 -11.82 -9.94
N ARG A 521 24.64 -12.40 -10.53
CA ARG A 521 25.21 -13.68 -10.08
C ARG A 521 26.13 -13.50 -8.88
N VAL A 522 25.53 -13.41 -7.69
CA VAL A 522 26.25 -13.28 -6.42
C VAL A 522 26.43 -14.62 -5.69
N TRP A 523 25.57 -15.60 -5.97
CA TRP A 523 25.63 -16.94 -5.41
C TRP A 523 26.79 -17.75 -6.01
N ARG A 524 27.66 -18.25 -5.14
CA ARG A 524 28.81 -19.10 -5.46
C ARG A 524 28.65 -20.48 -4.85
N THR A 525 29.25 -21.48 -5.49
CA THR A 525 29.26 -22.85 -5.00
C THR A 525 30.48 -23.04 -4.08
N ASN A 526 30.28 -23.55 -2.87
CA ASN A 526 31.37 -23.94 -1.97
C ASN A 526 31.93 -25.33 -2.33
N ASP A 527 32.99 -25.74 -1.64
CA ASP A 527 33.65 -27.03 -1.86
C ASP A 527 32.73 -28.25 -1.64
N SER A 528 31.68 -28.09 -0.82
CA SER A 528 30.66 -29.10 -0.56
C SER A 528 29.48 -29.07 -1.56
N GLY A 529 29.54 -28.23 -2.60
CA GLY A 529 28.53 -28.18 -3.67
C GLY A 529 27.30 -27.32 -3.36
N HIS A 530 27.24 -26.69 -2.18
CA HIS A 530 26.16 -25.79 -1.78
C HIS A 530 26.35 -24.38 -2.34
N ARG A 531 25.25 -23.71 -2.71
CA ARG A 531 25.27 -22.35 -3.27
C ARG A 531 24.96 -21.32 -2.21
N GLY A 532 25.93 -20.49 -1.86
CA GLY A 532 25.80 -19.43 -0.84
C GLY A 532 26.46 -18.11 -1.27
N LEU A 533 26.39 -17.12 -0.38
CA LEU A 533 27.15 -15.87 -0.50
C LEU A 533 28.61 -16.03 -0.06
N LEU A 534 28.97 -17.19 0.51
CA LEU A 534 30.30 -17.56 1.00
C LEU A 534 30.86 -16.55 2.00
N LEU A 535 29.99 -16.09 2.90
CA LEU A 535 30.36 -15.33 4.08
C LEU A 535 30.58 -16.30 5.25
N GLY A 536 31.51 -15.96 6.15
CA GLY A 536 31.60 -16.65 7.44
C GLY A 536 30.29 -16.48 8.21
N PHE A 537 29.90 -17.51 8.97
CA PHE A 537 28.73 -17.44 9.85
C PHE A 537 29.08 -17.99 11.24
N PRO A 538 28.73 -17.29 12.35
CA PRO A 538 28.12 -15.95 12.43
C PRO A 538 28.95 -14.89 11.70
N LEU A 539 28.29 -13.82 11.26
CA LEU A 539 28.98 -12.76 10.54
C LEU A 539 29.82 -11.96 11.53
N ASP A 540 31.12 -11.84 11.25
CA ASP A 540 32.08 -11.14 12.09
C ASP A 540 32.15 -9.68 11.60
N TYR A 541 31.45 -8.78 12.29
CA TYR A 541 31.55 -7.34 12.06
C TYR A 541 32.11 -6.69 13.31
N GLU A 542 33.19 -5.93 13.18
CA GLU A 542 33.59 -5.00 14.22
C GLU A 542 32.45 -3.99 14.41
N HIS A 543 31.79 -4.03 15.57
CA HIS A 543 30.82 -3.03 15.93
C HIS A 543 31.53 -1.67 15.91
N ILE A 544 31.10 -0.74 15.04
CA ILE A 544 31.63 0.62 15.04
C ILE A 544 31.10 1.28 16.32
N THR A 545 31.87 1.18 17.41
CA THR A 545 31.63 1.83 18.69
C THR A 545 32.31 3.20 18.80
N GLU A 546 33.09 3.62 17.81
CA GLU A 546 33.87 4.86 17.92
C GLU A 546 33.21 6.04 17.18
N GLY A 547 32.76 7.03 17.96
CA GLY A 547 32.81 8.43 17.55
C GLY A 547 31.53 9.14 17.08
N LEU A 548 30.34 8.57 17.27
CA LEU A 548 29.10 9.35 17.18
C LEU A 548 28.54 9.51 18.59
N ASP A 549 28.65 10.71 19.15
CA ASP A 549 28.01 11.08 20.42
C ASP A 549 26.48 10.93 20.30
N VAL A 550 25.96 9.74 20.64
CA VAL A 550 24.52 9.45 20.76
C VAL A 550 24.04 9.60 22.22
N GLU A 551 24.82 10.27 23.07
CA GLU A 551 24.60 10.34 24.53
C GLU A 551 23.39 11.18 25.01
N ALA A 552 22.45 11.55 24.13
CA ALA A 552 21.30 12.38 24.50
C ALA A 552 19.94 11.82 24.07
N ALA A 553 19.74 10.51 24.16
CA ALA A 553 18.41 9.91 24.02
C ALA A 553 18.01 9.20 25.33
N LEU A 554 17.60 10.02 26.31
CA LEU A 554 16.74 9.70 27.45
C LEU A 554 16.53 8.20 27.71
N GLU A 555 17.26 7.69 28.70
CA GLU A 555 16.84 6.54 29.49
C GLU A 555 15.40 6.79 29.97
N VAL A 556 14.44 6.12 29.34
CA VAL A 556 13.17 5.87 29.99
C VAL A 556 13.44 4.73 30.94
N THR A 557 13.48 5.04 32.23
CA THR A 557 13.45 4.06 33.31
C THR A 557 12.26 3.15 33.07
N VAL A 558 12.54 1.94 32.60
CA VAL A 558 11.62 0.82 32.80
C VAL A 558 11.73 0.55 34.29
N GLU A 559 10.64 0.72 35.03
CA GLU A 559 10.57 0.22 36.39
C GLU A 559 10.76 -1.30 36.31
N ASP A 560 11.97 -1.74 36.66
CA ASP A 560 12.30 -3.13 36.92
C ASP A 560 11.52 -3.56 38.16
N GLU A 561 10.49 -4.39 37.96
CA GLU A 561 10.08 -5.33 39.00
C GLU A 561 10.76 -6.66 38.72
N ASP A 562 11.90 -6.85 39.39
CA ASP A 562 12.55 -8.14 39.59
C ASP A 562 11.56 -9.17 40.12
N GLY A 563 11.61 -10.38 39.56
CA GLY A 563 10.76 -11.48 40.00
C GLY A 563 11.08 -12.84 39.42
N LEU A 564 12.37 -13.24 39.44
CA LEU A 564 12.87 -14.63 39.44
C LEU A 564 12.25 -15.56 38.37
N ASP A 565 12.90 -15.63 37.22
CA ASP A 565 12.70 -16.67 36.20
C ASP A 565 13.16 -18.03 36.77
N ARG A 566 12.27 -18.71 37.49
CA ARG A 566 12.39 -20.15 37.74
C ARG A 566 11.82 -20.84 36.52
N ASP A 567 12.65 -21.60 35.82
CA ASP A 567 12.27 -22.43 34.67
C ASP A 567 11.00 -23.25 34.96
N VAL A 568 9.84 -22.70 34.60
CA VAL A 568 8.50 -23.27 34.84
C VAL A 568 8.34 -24.58 34.06
N SER A 569 9.16 -24.80 33.03
CA SER A 569 9.14 -26.03 32.24
C SER A 569 9.57 -27.27 33.03
N SER A 570 10.24 -27.09 34.17
CA SER A 570 10.69 -28.17 35.07
C SER A 570 9.60 -28.67 36.04
N PHE A 571 8.43 -28.02 36.11
CA PHE A 571 7.36 -28.36 37.04
C PHE A 571 6.19 -29.10 36.36
N PRO A 572 5.58 -30.09 37.03
CA PRO A 572 4.44 -30.84 36.49
C PRO A 572 3.16 -29.98 36.39
N TYR A 573 3.02 -28.99 37.27
CA TYR A 573 1.91 -28.05 37.28
C TYR A 573 2.41 -26.61 37.26
N TRP A 574 1.63 -25.71 36.68
CA TRP A 574 1.95 -24.28 36.67
C TRP A 574 0.68 -23.43 36.63
N VAL A 575 0.76 -22.20 37.14
CA VAL A 575 -0.39 -21.30 37.28
C VAL A 575 -0.20 -20.08 36.40
N SER A 576 -1.20 -19.75 35.59
CA SER A 576 -1.26 -18.48 34.86
C SER A 576 -1.98 -17.42 35.69
N ILE A 577 -1.36 -16.24 35.86
CA ILE A 577 -1.92 -15.12 36.62
C ILE A 577 -2.42 -14.04 35.66
N SER A 578 -3.68 -13.62 35.82
CA SER A 578 -4.28 -12.59 34.96
C SER A 578 -3.85 -11.17 35.34
N ARG A 579 -3.43 -10.36 34.35
CA ARG A 579 -2.89 -9.00 34.57
C ARG A 579 -3.83 -8.03 35.30
N ARG A 580 -5.16 -8.16 35.12
CA ARG A 580 -6.15 -7.19 35.66
C ARG A 580 -6.82 -7.65 36.94
N SER A 581 -7.09 -8.93 37.06
CA SER A 581 -7.85 -9.51 38.19
C SER A 581 -7.00 -10.31 39.16
N GLN A 582 -5.69 -10.49 38.86
CA GLN A 582 -4.79 -11.40 39.58
C GLN A 582 -5.29 -12.85 39.69
N PHE A 583 -6.38 -13.20 38.99
CA PHE A 583 -6.96 -14.54 38.94
C PHE A 583 -5.94 -15.57 38.47
N ARG A 584 -5.79 -16.64 39.26
CA ARG A 584 -4.79 -17.70 39.16
C ARG A 584 -5.43 -18.97 38.62
N ARG A 585 -5.11 -19.33 37.38
CA ARG A 585 -5.62 -20.56 36.73
C ARG A 585 -4.52 -21.61 36.62
N LEU A 586 -4.79 -22.79 37.17
CA LEU A 586 -3.86 -23.92 37.16
C LEU A 586 -3.89 -24.70 35.84
N HIS A 587 -2.71 -25.06 35.36
CA HIS A 587 -2.47 -25.87 34.17
C HIS A 587 -1.54 -27.05 34.50
N ALA A 588 -1.74 -28.16 33.80
CA ALA A 588 -0.83 -29.30 33.82
C ALA A 588 0.09 -29.23 32.61
N LYS A 589 1.36 -29.61 32.79
CA LYS A 589 2.37 -29.59 31.74
C LYS A 589 1.93 -30.43 30.53
N ASP A 590 2.08 -29.86 29.33
CA ASP A 590 1.77 -30.47 28.03
C ASP A 590 0.31 -30.94 27.82
N LYS A 591 -0.63 -30.57 28.71
CA LYS A 591 -2.05 -30.97 28.59
C LYS A 591 -2.93 -29.97 27.83
N CYS A 592 -2.51 -28.72 27.66
CA CYS A 592 -3.24 -27.73 26.86
C CYS A 592 -2.31 -26.91 25.97
N GLY A 593 -2.88 -26.20 24.99
CA GLY A 593 -2.12 -25.35 24.07
C GLY A 593 -1.72 -23.98 24.64
N ILE A 594 -1.94 -23.73 25.93
CA ILE A 594 -1.48 -22.52 26.61
C ILE A 594 -0.10 -22.82 27.16
N MET A 595 0.88 -21.98 26.82
CA MET A 595 2.27 -22.15 27.25
C MET A 595 2.61 -21.15 28.38
N PRO A 596 3.47 -21.51 29.35
CA PRO A 596 3.86 -20.61 30.44
C PRO A 596 4.39 -19.24 29.97
N TRP A 597 5.15 -19.21 28.88
CA TRP A 597 5.69 -17.97 28.28
C TRP A 597 4.66 -17.15 27.49
N SER A 598 3.45 -17.66 27.29
CA SER A 598 2.37 -16.99 26.54
C SER A 598 1.38 -16.23 27.44
N VAL A 599 1.56 -16.31 28.76
CA VAL A 599 0.69 -15.66 29.77
C VAL A 599 1.42 -14.51 30.46
N PHE A 600 0.68 -13.63 31.14
CA PHE A 600 1.25 -12.44 31.77
C PHE A 600 2.29 -12.75 32.85
N ARG A 601 1.99 -13.72 33.72
CA ARG A 601 2.91 -14.26 34.72
C ARG A 601 2.57 -15.72 34.96
N ALA A 602 3.61 -16.55 35.11
CA ALA A 602 3.48 -17.98 35.33
C ALA A 602 4.32 -18.41 36.53
N GLU A 603 3.78 -19.30 37.36
CA GLU A 603 4.49 -19.85 38.53
C GLU A 603 4.38 -21.39 38.52
N GLY A 604 5.50 -22.09 38.70
CA GLY A 604 5.58 -23.56 38.67
C GLY A 604 5.42 -24.19 40.06
N PHE A 605 4.68 -25.30 40.15
CA PHE A 605 4.39 -26.02 41.39
C PHE A 605 4.58 -27.55 41.20
N ARG A 606 5.10 -28.22 42.24
CA ARG A 606 5.25 -29.69 42.25
C ARG A 606 3.99 -30.43 42.70
N SER A 607 3.16 -29.79 43.53
CA SER A 607 1.90 -30.31 44.04
C SER A 607 0.84 -29.22 44.06
N VAL A 608 -0.43 -29.61 43.96
CA VAL A 608 -1.57 -28.68 43.89
C VAL A 608 -2.26 -28.60 45.25
N ASP A 609 -2.47 -27.39 45.75
CA ASP A 609 -3.32 -27.11 46.90
C ASP A 609 -4.30 -25.95 46.58
N SER A 610 -5.28 -25.74 47.46
CA SER A 610 -6.28 -24.66 47.31
C SER A 610 -5.73 -23.26 47.57
N ALA A 611 -4.50 -23.11 48.07
CA ALA A 611 -3.87 -21.82 48.28
C ALA A 611 -3.18 -21.30 47.00
N ASN A 612 -2.82 -22.20 46.09
CA ASN A 612 -1.95 -21.91 44.95
C ASN A 612 -2.70 -21.59 43.65
N ALA A 613 -4.00 -21.92 43.55
CA ALA A 613 -4.81 -21.61 42.36
C ALA A 613 -6.29 -21.37 42.69
N ASP A 614 -6.93 -20.47 41.94
CA ASP A 614 -8.33 -20.11 42.12
C ASP A 614 -9.27 -20.98 41.27
N ALA A 615 -8.77 -21.53 40.16
CA ALA A 615 -9.52 -22.49 39.34
C ALA A 615 -8.62 -23.34 38.44
N TRP A 616 -9.13 -24.51 38.07
CA TRP A 616 -8.49 -25.41 37.11
C TRP A 616 -8.73 -24.96 35.65
N CYS A 617 -7.73 -25.18 34.79
CA CYS A 617 -7.94 -25.13 33.36
C CYS A 617 -8.80 -26.33 32.93
N LYS A 618 -9.99 -26.06 32.37
CA LYS A 618 -10.96 -27.09 31.97
C LYS A 618 -10.38 -28.09 30.96
N THR A 619 -9.46 -27.65 30.11
CA THR A 619 -8.79 -28.50 29.10
C THR A 619 -7.74 -29.40 29.75
N CYS A 620 -6.94 -28.86 30.68
CA CYS A 620 -5.96 -29.65 31.43
C CYS A 620 -6.66 -30.67 32.33
N TRP A 621 -7.68 -30.23 33.08
CA TRP A 621 -8.42 -31.06 34.03
C TRP A 621 -9.06 -32.27 33.35
N LYS A 622 -9.73 -32.08 32.21
CA LYS A 622 -10.32 -33.18 31.45
C LYS A 622 -9.31 -34.24 31.02
N LYS A 623 -8.06 -33.88 30.75
CA LYS A 623 -7.02 -34.83 30.32
C LYS A 623 -6.35 -35.52 31.51
N VAL A 624 -6.13 -34.78 32.60
CA VAL A 624 -5.61 -35.34 33.85
C VAL A 624 -6.59 -36.34 34.44
N SER A 625 -7.89 -36.01 34.49
CA SER A 625 -8.93 -36.91 35.03
C SER A 625 -9.10 -38.20 34.21
N VAL A 626 -8.84 -38.14 32.89
CA VAL A 626 -8.89 -39.32 32.00
C VAL A 626 -7.66 -40.21 32.21
N GLU A 627 -6.48 -39.63 32.46
CA GLU A 627 -5.26 -40.39 32.77
C GLU A 627 -5.30 -40.99 34.18
N GLU A 628 -5.84 -40.30 35.17
CA GLU A 628 -6.07 -40.85 36.52
C GLU A 628 -7.09 -41.99 36.51
N ALA A 629 -8.15 -41.90 35.69
CA ALA A 629 -9.12 -42.96 35.49
C ALA A 629 -8.55 -44.17 34.73
N ALA A 630 -7.63 -43.95 33.78
CA ALA A 630 -6.93 -45.02 33.06
C ALA A 630 -5.90 -45.73 33.96
N ALA A 631 -5.13 -44.97 34.76
CA ALA A 631 -4.18 -45.53 35.72
C ALA A 631 -4.86 -46.36 36.81
N SER A 632 -6.05 -45.96 37.27
CA SER A 632 -6.83 -46.73 38.24
C SER A 632 -7.58 -47.94 37.63
N GLN A 633 -7.73 -48.01 36.30
CA GLN A 633 -8.22 -49.21 35.59
C GLN A 633 -7.10 -50.24 35.32
N GLU A 634 -5.85 -49.81 35.15
CA GLU A 634 -4.70 -50.72 34.97
C GLU A 634 -4.33 -51.44 36.29
N ASP A 635 -4.56 -50.80 37.44
CA ASP A 635 -4.35 -51.41 38.77
C ASP A 635 -5.44 -52.40 39.22
N SER A 636 -6.49 -52.64 38.41
CA SER A 636 -7.58 -53.58 38.73
C SER A 636 -7.67 -54.81 37.81
N SER A 637 -6.64 -55.10 37.00
CA SER A 637 -6.58 -56.33 36.18
C SER A 637 -5.77 -57.47 36.82
N SER A 638 -6.16 -57.87 38.04
CA SER A 638 -5.86 -59.21 38.57
C SER A 638 -7.15 -59.97 38.87
N GLY A 639 -7.56 -60.77 37.88
CA GLY A 639 -8.49 -61.92 37.87
C GLY A 639 -9.55 -62.11 38.96
N SER A 640 -10.82 -62.11 38.56
CA SER A 640 -11.65 -63.35 38.49
C SER A 640 -13.05 -63.08 37.92
N SER A 641 -13.48 -63.97 37.02
CA SER A 641 -14.81 -64.00 36.41
C SER A 641 -15.89 -64.46 37.40
N SER A 642 -17.09 -63.88 37.31
CA SER A 642 -18.36 -64.60 37.59
C SER A 642 -19.55 -63.93 36.90
N SER A 643 -20.32 -64.75 36.18
CA SER A 643 -21.55 -64.43 35.42
C SER A 643 -22.74 -64.09 36.32
N THR A 644 -23.68 -63.24 35.85
CA THR A 644 -25.07 -63.58 35.44
C THR A 644 -25.96 -62.32 35.33
N GLU A 645 -26.72 -62.26 34.21
CA GLU A 645 -28.09 -61.76 33.96
C GLU A 645 -28.77 -60.75 34.90
N VAL A 646 -29.52 -59.78 34.32
CA VAL A 646 -31.00 -59.60 34.45
C VAL A 646 -31.44 -58.22 33.90
N GLU A 647 -32.67 -58.21 33.39
CA GLU A 647 -33.42 -57.31 32.50
C GLU A 647 -33.78 -55.87 32.97
N GLU A 648 -34.32 -55.11 32.00
CA GLU A 648 -35.00 -53.80 32.05
C GLU A 648 -36.11 -53.68 33.14
N PRO A 649 -36.63 -52.45 33.39
CA PRO A 649 -37.86 -52.08 32.69
C PRO A 649 -38.01 -50.59 32.29
N GLU A 650 -38.96 -50.40 31.37
CA GLU A 650 -39.58 -49.20 30.81
C GLU A 650 -40.26 -48.26 31.83
N HIS A 651 -40.54 -47.00 31.42
CA HIS A 651 -41.90 -46.45 31.16
C HIS A 651 -42.03 -44.91 31.40
N ALA A 652 -42.55 -44.23 30.37
CA ALA A 652 -43.53 -43.12 30.30
C ALA A 652 -43.46 -41.80 31.14
N SER A 653 -43.41 -40.70 30.36
CA SER A 653 -44.29 -39.49 30.33
C SER A 653 -45.15 -39.06 31.52
N GLN A 654 -45.16 -37.74 31.82
CA GLN A 654 -46.29 -36.76 31.71
C GLN A 654 -45.92 -35.41 32.40
N GLU A 655 -46.19 -34.26 31.74
CA GLU A 655 -47.11 -33.16 32.16
C GLU A 655 -46.80 -32.56 33.54
N GLU A 656 -46.59 -31.24 33.73
CA GLU A 656 -47.42 -30.07 33.36
C GLU A 656 -46.66 -28.91 32.72
#